data_AF-A0A497ILI0-F1
#
_entry.id   AF-A0A497ILI0-F1
#
_cell.length_a   1.000
_cell.length_b   1.000
_cell.length_c   1.000
_cell.angle_alpha   90.00
_cell.angle_beta   90.00
_cell.angle_gamma   90.00
#
_symmetry.space_group_name_H-M   'P 1'
#
loop_
_entity.id
_entity.type
_entity.pdbx_description
1 polymer ?
#
loop_
_entity_poly.entity_id
_entity_poly.type
_entity_poly.pdbx_seq_one_letter_code
_entity_poly.pdbx_strand_id
1 'polypeptide(L)'
;MVSVEGVRYYLDGEKRFVIENYNWAKPFSSFFPGIGGRWGVPLWAYYVNRGQCVSSIGIRDKDNAIMEFFSFNKACQMVGNQGFRTFLRVNGDVLYEPFKQSEDGMVSQRMIVSAWDLELDEVNRTLGLQISVNFFPLVNLPVAGLVRRVGIRNLNGEPLRLELLDGLPHILAFGMTQHCIKVIARHIEAMKKVDVIDGMPLFKLKQVPLDVPQIQEIRGGNFYFTLLEGDGSISSDSYVVDPESVFGVSWSFDYPWLFAEHGVGKILASEQMYENKTPCAFTVLCPNVSPGKEVVFYSIVGNTSSEEKLRSFKKYVVDNGILGKREENRRIIEEIEDNMFTVSSNKNFDSYCGQTFLDNVMRGGMPVVFRTQSSKNVFYLYSRKHGDLERDYNYFVLEETYLSQGNSHFRDVNQNRRNDVWFNPDIEDSNVIMFFNLIQTDGFNPLVVNGLTYTARDLPALAEWLGEIVDDKRLFDELLALVQKPFTPGEFMMKIEEAVSAGSLSYDEIVSALLSFCRENDVGEPSEGFWIDHWTYNLDLLDNFFSIFPERLKEVLVDKRVFTFYDNPDIVMPRNKKYVMVDGKVRQYGAVKRNKDKLKLIRSRAADPYKVRIENGRGSVYTTNLFVKMLSLIANKIASLDPEGIGIEMEADKPGWNDPLNGLPGLLASSLSETLELTRACSFLQDAISRIGLEDYECIPIFEELDVFITDLMEAIEERLNSADENRRFLFWDDSHRIKENYREKTTFGVSGKETEVKISMVKDFLNKSLRLLDSIFSDTPHDKIFHKNGVCYTYFLNEVKRYEQIYLDGDKKEVAVNDTGLPLVTPLEFKQKPVSLFLEGSVHLMKVKQELAHEIYKNVKNSKIYDEELKMYKTSEPITRESFEIGRARAYPPGWIENESIYLHMEYKYLLELLKTGLYEEYYEEIRNTLIPFLKPEIYGRSILENSSFIVSSAFPESELHGRGFQPRLTGASAELINMWTLITAGEQPFFVDETGSLRLKLEPKLPDWLFTEKEEICMTYTNKGEKIELTIPKNCFAFKFLGKTIVIYHNDRRKNTFGEDKAKITHYTLKYTDGKTCRKDGNTLPEKIANDIRKGQITRIDAFLH
;
A
#
# COMPACT_ATOMS: atom_id res chain seq x y z
N MET A 1 -7.89 -18.01 -43.62
CA MET A 1 -6.79 -17.48 -42.78
C MET A 1 -6.37 -16.16 -43.37
N VAL A 2 -7.01 -15.07 -42.93
CA VAL A 2 -6.65 -13.70 -43.30
C VAL A 2 -5.79 -13.19 -42.15
N SER A 3 -4.61 -12.67 -42.46
CA SER A 3 -3.63 -12.21 -41.47
C SER A 3 -4.13 -10.95 -40.76
N VAL A 4 -4.70 -11.14 -39.57
CA VAL A 4 -4.82 -10.09 -38.56
C VAL A 4 -3.39 -9.72 -38.16
N GLU A 5 -2.96 -8.48 -38.37
CA GLU A 5 -1.73 -8.01 -37.73
C GLU A 5 -1.87 -8.22 -36.21
N GLY A 6 -1.03 -9.11 -35.66
CA GLY A 6 -1.15 -9.54 -34.26
C GLY A 6 -1.02 -8.38 -33.27
N VAL A 7 -1.55 -8.57 -32.06
CA VAL A 7 -1.39 -7.64 -30.93
C VAL A 7 0.09 -7.36 -30.70
N ARG A 8 0.47 -6.09 -30.65
CA ARG A 8 1.86 -5.66 -30.37
C ARG A 8 1.90 -4.83 -29.10
N TYR A 9 2.95 -5.03 -28.31
CA TYR A 9 3.20 -4.33 -27.07
C TYR A 9 4.55 -3.62 -27.15
N TYR A 10 4.63 -2.36 -26.75
CA TYR A 10 5.90 -1.64 -26.67
C TYR A 10 5.80 -0.41 -25.76
N LEU A 11 6.94 0.17 -25.40
CA LEU A 11 7.03 1.49 -24.77
C LEU A 11 7.36 2.53 -25.85
N ASP A 12 6.60 3.62 -25.91
CA ASP A 12 6.87 4.71 -26.85
C ASP A 12 8.01 5.64 -26.39
N GLY A 13 8.30 6.68 -27.17
CA GLY A 13 9.38 7.64 -26.86
C GLY A 13 9.16 8.45 -25.58
N GLU A 14 7.93 8.53 -25.07
CA GLU A 14 7.57 9.15 -23.80
C GLU A 14 7.46 8.11 -22.67
N LYS A 15 7.91 6.87 -22.92
CA LYS A 15 7.87 5.74 -21.99
C LYS A 15 6.45 5.33 -21.60
N ARG A 16 5.47 5.57 -22.48
CA ARG A 16 4.07 5.13 -22.30
C ARG A 16 3.88 3.74 -22.88
N PHE A 17 3.11 2.90 -22.22
CA PHE A 17 2.87 1.51 -22.64
C PHE A 17 1.77 1.44 -23.69
N VAL A 18 2.13 1.00 -24.89
CA VAL A 18 1.24 0.92 -26.04
C VAL A 18 0.86 -0.52 -26.34
N ILE A 19 -0.44 -0.75 -26.56
CA ILE A 19 -1.02 -2.01 -27.02
C ILE A 19 -1.78 -1.75 -28.32
N GLU A 20 -1.24 -2.27 -29.43
CA GLU A 20 -1.94 -2.25 -30.73
C GLU A 20 -2.97 -3.38 -30.76
N ASN A 21 -4.16 -3.09 -31.32
CA ASN A 21 -5.30 -3.98 -31.40
C ASN A 21 -5.70 -4.55 -30.02
N TYR A 22 -5.68 -3.70 -28.97
CA TYR A 22 -5.85 -4.09 -27.57
C TYR A 22 -7.13 -4.87 -27.24
N ASN A 23 -8.21 -4.70 -28.01
CA ASN A 23 -9.43 -5.51 -27.83
C ASN A 23 -9.20 -7.01 -28.04
N TRP A 24 -8.17 -7.37 -28.84
CA TRP A 24 -7.72 -8.76 -29.06
C TRP A 24 -6.61 -9.19 -28.09
N ALA A 25 -6.07 -8.28 -27.28
CA ALA A 25 -5.04 -8.58 -26.29
C ALA A 25 -5.61 -9.42 -25.13
N LYS A 26 -4.73 -10.14 -24.41
CA LYS A 26 -5.08 -10.84 -23.16
C LYS A 26 -5.81 -9.86 -22.20
N PRO A 27 -6.95 -10.24 -21.59
CA PRO A 27 -7.69 -9.35 -20.68
C PRO A 27 -6.84 -8.91 -19.47
N PHE A 28 -6.89 -7.65 -19.06
CA PHE A 28 -6.33 -7.20 -17.79
C PHE A 28 -7.12 -6.02 -17.22
N SER A 29 -6.94 -5.76 -15.93
CA SER A 29 -7.41 -4.53 -15.29
C SER A 29 -6.26 -3.69 -14.77
N SER A 30 -6.49 -2.39 -14.67
CA SER A 30 -5.66 -1.44 -13.92
C SER A 30 -6.51 -0.22 -13.52
N PHE A 31 -5.90 0.82 -12.96
CA PHE A 31 -6.61 1.97 -12.40
C PHE A 31 -5.77 3.24 -12.40
N PHE A 32 -6.47 4.37 -12.36
CA PHE A 32 -5.85 5.67 -12.13
C PHE A 32 -5.39 5.80 -10.68
N PRO A 33 -4.28 6.52 -10.40
CA PRO A 33 -3.69 6.56 -9.06
C PRO A 33 -4.63 7.00 -7.93
N GLY A 34 -5.68 7.75 -8.24
CA GLY A 34 -6.57 8.33 -7.23
C GLY A 34 -5.93 9.48 -6.46
N ILE A 35 -5.00 10.19 -7.08
CA ILE A 35 -4.31 11.35 -6.51
C ILE A 35 -5.00 12.61 -7.02
N GLY A 36 -5.70 13.32 -6.14
CA GLY A 36 -6.40 14.58 -6.43
C GLY A 36 -5.49 15.81 -6.35
N GLY A 37 -4.18 15.64 -6.15
CA GLY A 37 -3.29 16.70 -5.69
C GLY A 37 -3.49 17.01 -4.21
N ARG A 38 -2.67 17.91 -3.67
CA ARG A 38 -2.70 18.27 -2.24
C ARG A 38 -3.99 18.99 -1.85
N TRP A 39 -4.50 19.82 -2.75
CA TRP A 39 -5.65 20.71 -2.54
C TRP A 39 -6.79 20.38 -3.49
N GLY A 40 -6.98 19.09 -3.76
CA GLY A 40 -8.08 18.63 -4.59
C GLY A 40 -8.72 17.37 -4.03
N VAL A 41 -9.98 17.16 -4.41
CA VAL A 41 -10.75 15.99 -4.02
C VAL A 41 -10.44 14.85 -5.00
N PRO A 42 -9.92 13.69 -4.53
CA PRO A 42 -9.59 12.59 -5.42
C PRO A 42 -10.82 11.82 -5.89
N LEU A 43 -10.65 11.05 -6.96
CA LEU A 43 -11.59 10.02 -7.38
C LEU A 43 -10.86 8.69 -7.58
N TRP A 44 -11.57 7.58 -7.44
CA TRP A 44 -11.08 6.28 -7.91
C TRP A 44 -11.70 5.96 -9.28
N ALA A 45 -10.88 5.47 -10.21
CA ALA A 45 -11.34 5.04 -11.54
C ALA A 45 -10.58 3.80 -11.98
N TYR A 46 -11.34 2.75 -12.33
CA TYR A 46 -10.83 1.45 -12.76
C TYR A 46 -11.14 1.22 -14.24
N TYR A 47 -10.24 0.54 -14.94
CA TYR A 47 -10.40 0.24 -16.36
C TYR A 47 -9.93 -1.18 -16.70
N VAL A 48 -10.42 -1.68 -17.82
CA VAL A 48 -10.00 -2.93 -18.46
C VAL A 48 -9.60 -2.66 -19.91
N ASN A 49 -8.87 -3.55 -20.57
CA ASN A 49 -8.50 -3.40 -21.98
C ASN A 49 -9.61 -3.86 -22.95
N ARG A 50 -10.84 -3.40 -22.75
CA ARG A 50 -12.00 -3.72 -23.59
C ARG A 50 -12.86 -2.49 -23.83
N GLY A 51 -13.41 -2.36 -25.03
CA GLY A 51 -14.24 -1.21 -25.40
C GLY A 51 -13.48 0.10 -25.13
N GLN A 52 -14.15 1.11 -24.57
CA GLN A 52 -13.50 2.37 -24.18
C GLN A 52 -12.86 2.35 -22.78
N CYS A 53 -12.52 1.15 -22.30
CA CYS A 53 -11.73 0.85 -21.11
C CYS A 53 -12.32 1.13 -19.74
N VAL A 54 -12.72 2.37 -19.43
CA VAL A 54 -13.17 2.74 -18.08
C VAL A 54 -14.47 2.03 -17.71
N SER A 55 -14.44 1.24 -16.64
CA SER A 55 -15.54 0.35 -16.24
C SER A 55 -16.20 0.72 -14.92
N SER A 56 -15.49 1.41 -14.02
CA SER A 56 -16.00 1.80 -12.70
C SER A 56 -15.34 3.10 -12.24
N ILE A 57 -16.12 4.00 -11.62
CA ILE A 57 -15.69 5.33 -11.15
C ILE A 57 -16.43 5.63 -9.86
N GLY A 58 -15.79 6.30 -8.90
CA GLY A 58 -16.48 6.91 -7.76
C GLY A 58 -15.55 7.73 -6.87
N ILE A 59 -16.07 8.13 -5.72
CA ILE A 59 -15.32 8.81 -4.67
C ILE A 59 -15.31 7.96 -3.42
N ARG A 60 -14.44 8.25 -2.43
CA ARG A 60 -14.39 7.56 -1.13
C ARG A 60 -14.15 6.05 -1.20
N ASP A 61 -15.18 5.28 -1.52
CA ASP A 61 -15.23 3.82 -1.45
C ASP A 61 -16.31 3.26 -2.40
N LYS A 62 -16.58 1.95 -2.29
CA LYS A 62 -17.55 1.24 -3.16
C LYS A 62 -19.00 1.66 -2.93
N ASP A 63 -19.30 2.31 -1.79
CA ASP A 63 -20.64 2.81 -1.46
C ASP A 63 -20.91 4.21 -2.03
N ASN A 64 -19.92 4.81 -2.70
CA ASN A 64 -20.03 6.12 -3.32
C ASN A 64 -19.60 6.07 -4.80
N ALA A 65 -20.10 5.05 -5.50
CA ALA A 65 -19.85 4.81 -6.92
C ALA A 65 -20.66 5.78 -7.81
N ILE A 66 -20.00 6.34 -8.83
CA ILE A 66 -20.62 7.08 -9.94
C ILE A 66 -20.96 6.11 -11.08
N MET A 67 -20.06 5.17 -11.37
CA MET A 67 -20.30 3.99 -12.19
C MET A 67 -20.12 2.75 -11.32
N GLU A 68 -20.98 1.74 -11.45
CA GLU A 68 -20.98 0.56 -10.59
C GLU A 68 -19.60 -0.09 -10.47
N PHE A 69 -19.21 -0.47 -9.26
CA PHE A 69 -18.01 -1.24 -8.99
C PHE A 69 -18.23 -2.72 -9.34
N PHE A 70 -17.49 -3.21 -10.34
CA PHE A 70 -17.51 -4.61 -10.77
C PHE A 70 -16.27 -5.39 -10.30
N SER A 71 -16.39 -6.71 -10.22
CA SER A 71 -15.22 -7.60 -10.23
C SER A 71 -14.64 -7.67 -11.64
N PHE A 72 -13.35 -8.01 -11.79
CA PHE A 72 -12.63 -7.98 -13.08
C PHE A 72 -13.35 -8.71 -14.23
N ASN A 73 -13.85 -9.92 -13.96
CA ASN A 73 -14.61 -10.69 -14.94
C ASN A 73 -15.89 -9.99 -15.39
N LYS A 74 -16.63 -9.39 -14.46
CA LYS A 74 -17.84 -8.61 -14.76
C LYS A 74 -17.50 -7.30 -15.47
N ALA A 75 -16.42 -6.63 -15.09
CA ALA A 75 -15.96 -5.41 -15.76
C ALA A 75 -15.68 -5.68 -17.26
N CYS A 76 -14.99 -6.77 -17.59
CA CYS A 76 -14.75 -7.17 -18.98
C CYS A 76 -16.05 -7.46 -19.76
N GLN A 77 -17.06 -8.03 -19.11
CA GLN A 77 -18.35 -8.34 -19.72
C GLN A 77 -19.20 -7.07 -19.94
N MET A 78 -19.18 -6.15 -18.98
CA MET A 78 -20.12 -5.04 -18.92
C MET A 78 -19.59 -3.76 -19.56
N VAL A 79 -18.26 -3.54 -19.66
CA VAL A 79 -17.68 -2.27 -20.13
C VAL A 79 -18.15 -1.86 -21.53
N GLY A 80 -18.39 -2.82 -22.42
CA GLY A 80 -18.89 -2.56 -23.77
C GLY A 80 -20.33 -2.01 -23.80
N ASN A 81 -21.12 -2.24 -22.74
CA ASN A 81 -22.54 -1.88 -22.69
C ASN A 81 -22.85 -0.84 -21.62
N GLN A 82 -22.08 -0.78 -20.54
CA GLN A 82 -22.29 0.14 -19.41
C GLN A 82 -21.13 1.13 -19.19
N GLY A 83 -20.00 0.96 -19.89
CA GLY A 83 -18.92 1.94 -19.92
C GLY A 83 -19.21 3.12 -20.85
N PHE A 84 -18.21 3.97 -21.10
CA PHE A 84 -18.35 5.07 -22.07
C PHE A 84 -18.62 4.56 -23.48
N ARG A 85 -19.54 5.23 -24.17
CA ARG A 85 -19.96 4.93 -25.54
C ARG A 85 -19.94 6.19 -26.39
N THR A 86 -19.57 6.03 -27.64
CA THR A 86 -19.60 7.07 -28.66
C THR A 86 -20.31 6.50 -29.88
N PHE A 87 -21.38 7.13 -30.32
CA PHE A 87 -22.11 6.73 -31.51
C PHE A 87 -22.08 7.87 -32.53
N LEU A 88 -21.75 7.54 -33.76
CA LEU A 88 -21.67 8.48 -34.88
C LEU A 88 -22.69 8.07 -35.94
N ARG A 89 -23.53 8.99 -36.43
CA ARG A 89 -24.13 8.84 -37.76
C ARG A 89 -23.37 9.71 -38.74
N VAL A 90 -22.70 9.08 -39.69
CA VAL A 90 -21.88 9.72 -40.71
C VAL A 90 -22.75 10.01 -41.92
N ASN A 91 -22.84 11.28 -42.30
CA ASN A 91 -23.67 11.78 -43.41
C ASN A 91 -25.15 11.37 -43.33
N GLY A 92 -25.65 11.05 -42.13
CA GLY A 92 -27.05 10.70 -41.86
C GLY A 92 -27.43 9.23 -42.03
N ASP A 93 -26.59 8.42 -42.69
CA ASP A 93 -26.98 7.06 -43.11
C ASP A 93 -26.19 5.94 -42.42
N VAL A 94 -24.92 6.19 -42.06
CA VAL A 94 -24.02 5.14 -41.54
C VAL A 94 -23.83 5.31 -40.05
N LEU A 95 -24.38 4.38 -39.26
CA LEU A 95 -24.08 4.29 -37.83
C LEU A 95 -22.72 3.63 -37.61
N TYR A 96 -21.86 4.29 -36.83
CA TYR A 96 -20.56 3.78 -36.44
C TYR A 96 -20.33 3.95 -34.93
N GLU A 97 -19.70 2.95 -34.33
CA GLU A 97 -19.31 2.96 -32.92
C GLU A 97 -17.82 2.56 -32.81
N PRO A 98 -16.92 3.52 -32.52
CA PRO A 98 -15.50 3.24 -32.40
C PRO A 98 -15.17 2.40 -31.16
N PHE A 99 -13.98 1.81 -31.16
CA PHE A 99 -13.36 1.02 -30.08
C PHE A 99 -14.04 -0.32 -29.76
N LYS A 100 -15.02 -0.74 -30.57
CA LYS A 100 -15.54 -2.12 -30.55
C LYS A 100 -14.50 -3.07 -31.11
N GLN A 101 -14.47 -4.30 -30.59
CA GLN A 101 -13.66 -5.36 -31.17
C GLN A 101 -14.06 -5.56 -32.65
N SER A 102 -13.09 -5.42 -33.57
CA SER A 102 -13.32 -5.46 -35.02
C SER A 102 -12.40 -6.47 -35.70
N GLU A 103 -12.95 -7.20 -36.68
CA GLU A 103 -12.19 -8.05 -37.62
C GLU A 103 -11.87 -7.31 -38.93
N ASP A 104 -12.35 -6.07 -39.11
CA ASP A 104 -12.08 -5.26 -40.30
C ASP A 104 -10.62 -4.77 -40.30
N GLY A 105 -9.83 -5.25 -41.26
CA GLY A 105 -8.43 -4.83 -41.44
C GLY A 105 -8.25 -3.36 -41.84
N MET A 106 -9.33 -2.62 -42.12
CA MET A 106 -9.31 -1.17 -42.32
C MET A 106 -9.45 -0.37 -41.01
N VAL A 107 -9.65 -1.06 -39.89
CA VAL A 107 -9.74 -0.49 -38.54
C VAL A 107 -8.46 -0.85 -37.76
N SER A 108 -7.76 0.17 -37.26
CA SER A 108 -6.62 -0.01 -36.35
C SER A 108 -6.89 0.68 -35.03
N GLN A 109 -6.69 -0.03 -33.92
CA GLN A 109 -6.95 0.46 -32.57
C GLN A 109 -5.68 0.44 -31.73
N ARG A 110 -5.49 1.43 -30.85
CA ARG A 110 -4.38 1.45 -29.89
C ARG A 110 -4.88 1.89 -28.52
N MET A 111 -4.32 1.28 -27.48
CA MET A 111 -4.44 1.71 -26.10
C MET A 111 -3.05 2.14 -25.62
N ILE A 112 -2.95 3.34 -25.07
CA ILE A 112 -1.69 3.94 -24.59
C ILE A 112 -1.88 4.30 -23.13
N VAL A 113 -1.06 3.71 -22.26
CA VAL A 113 -1.15 3.82 -20.80
C VAL A 113 0.07 4.58 -20.28
N SER A 114 -0.18 5.64 -19.51
CA SER A 114 0.81 6.31 -18.68
C SER A 114 0.41 6.23 -17.20
N ALA A 115 1.27 6.70 -16.31
CA ALA A 115 0.95 6.79 -14.89
C ALA A 115 -0.14 7.84 -14.57
N TRP A 116 -0.32 8.84 -15.43
CA TRP A 116 -1.23 9.98 -15.22
C TRP A 116 -2.48 9.95 -16.09
N ASP A 117 -2.48 9.26 -17.24
CA ASP A 117 -3.61 9.20 -18.16
C ASP A 117 -3.72 7.91 -18.98
N LEU A 118 -4.87 7.77 -19.65
CA LEU A 118 -5.17 6.67 -20.57
C LEU A 118 -5.64 7.25 -21.91
N GLU A 119 -4.96 6.91 -23.01
CA GLU A 119 -5.34 7.30 -24.36
C GLU A 119 -5.79 6.10 -25.19
N LEU A 120 -6.80 6.30 -26.02
CA LEU A 120 -7.27 5.37 -27.04
C LEU A 120 -7.24 6.08 -28.38
N ASP A 121 -6.74 5.40 -29.41
CA ASP A 121 -6.79 5.86 -30.79
C ASP A 121 -7.43 4.80 -31.67
N GLU A 122 -8.33 5.22 -32.55
CA GLU A 122 -8.83 4.40 -33.63
C GLU A 122 -8.76 5.13 -34.96
N VAL A 123 -8.30 4.44 -35.99
CA VAL A 123 -8.36 4.90 -37.38
C VAL A 123 -9.25 3.94 -38.16
N ASN A 124 -10.34 4.45 -38.72
CA ASN A 124 -11.20 3.74 -39.66
C ASN A 124 -10.97 4.30 -41.06
N ARG A 125 -10.23 3.55 -41.88
CA ARG A 125 -9.87 3.99 -43.24
C ARG A 125 -11.04 3.94 -44.21
N THR A 126 -12.02 3.06 -43.98
CA THR A 126 -13.23 2.93 -44.80
C THR A 126 -14.11 4.16 -44.69
N LEU A 127 -14.29 4.70 -43.48
CA LEU A 127 -15.06 5.91 -43.23
C LEU A 127 -14.23 7.20 -43.33
N GLY A 128 -12.90 7.07 -43.42
CA GLY A 128 -11.98 8.21 -43.40
C GLY A 128 -12.05 8.99 -42.08
N LEU A 129 -12.10 8.28 -40.96
CA LEU A 129 -12.19 8.86 -39.61
C LEU A 129 -11.01 8.44 -38.75
N GLN A 130 -10.53 9.39 -37.93
CA GLN A 130 -9.69 9.10 -36.78
C GLN A 130 -10.39 9.59 -35.52
N ILE A 131 -10.54 8.72 -34.53
CA ILE A 131 -11.15 9.02 -33.23
C ILE A 131 -10.09 8.83 -32.16
N SER A 132 -9.89 9.84 -31.31
CA SER A 132 -9.03 9.77 -30.13
C SER A 132 -9.84 10.01 -28.85
N VAL A 133 -9.53 9.27 -27.80
CA VAL A 133 -10.11 9.45 -26.46
C VAL A 133 -8.97 9.53 -25.45
N ASN A 134 -8.96 10.53 -24.58
CA ASN A 134 -8.01 10.65 -23.48
C ASN A 134 -8.73 10.85 -22.15
N PHE A 135 -8.41 10.01 -21.17
CA PHE A 135 -8.95 10.05 -19.82
C PHE A 135 -7.91 10.56 -18.83
N PHE A 136 -8.23 11.57 -18.04
CA PHE A 136 -7.37 12.07 -16.96
C PHE A 136 -8.22 12.63 -15.80
N PRO A 137 -7.77 12.47 -14.54
CA PRO A 137 -8.48 13.00 -13.39
C PRO A 137 -8.34 14.53 -13.26
N LEU A 138 -9.30 15.16 -12.61
CA LEU A 138 -9.17 16.51 -12.06
C LEU A 138 -8.27 16.49 -10.83
N VAL A 139 -7.46 17.54 -10.70
CA VAL A 139 -6.54 17.73 -9.57
C VAL A 139 -6.59 19.17 -9.07
N ASN A 140 -6.30 19.37 -7.79
CA ASN A 140 -6.31 20.66 -7.09
C ASN A 140 -7.60 21.47 -7.35
N LEU A 141 -8.74 20.80 -7.19
CA LEU A 141 -10.08 21.39 -7.30
C LEU A 141 -11.01 20.84 -6.19
N PRO A 142 -12.00 21.63 -5.74
CA PRO A 142 -12.95 21.25 -4.68
C PRO A 142 -13.99 20.20 -5.12
N VAL A 143 -13.85 19.64 -6.32
CA VAL A 143 -14.72 18.61 -6.89
C VAL A 143 -13.86 17.47 -7.42
N ALA A 144 -14.37 16.24 -7.30
CA ALA A 144 -13.80 15.07 -7.93
C ALA A 144 -14.33 14.94 -9.36
N GLY A 145 -13.50 14.56 -10.33
CA GLY A 145 -14.00 14.27 -11.68
C GLY A 145 -12.99 13.62 -12.60
N LEU A 146 -13.47 12.73 -13.47
CA LEU A 146 -12.71 12.17 -14.57
C LEU A 146 -13.06 12.95 -15.84
N VAL A 147 -12.05 13.55 -16.46
CA VAL A 147 -12.17 14.22 -17.75
C VAL A 147 -11.93 13.20 -18.85
N ARG A 148 -12.81 13.21 -19.84
CA ARG A 148 -12.73 12.44 -21.07
C ARG A 148 -12.69 13.41 -22.24
N ARG A 149 -11.52 13.58 -22.86
CA ARG A 149 -11.34 14.35 -24.10
C ARG A 149 -11.61 13.45 -25.29
N VAL A 150 -12.45 13.88 -26.22
CA VAL A 150 -12.74 13.17 -27.48
C VAL A 150 -12.36 14.03 -28.66
N GLY A 151 -11.54 13.51 -29.56
CA GLY A 151 -11.20 14.13 -30.83
C GLY A 151 -11.73 13.31 -32.00
N ILE A 152 -12.42 13.94 -32.95
CA ILE A 152 -12.90 13.30 -34.18
C ILE A 152 -12.34 14.07 -35.38
N ARG A 153 -11.45 13.43 -36.12
CA ARG A 153 -10.76 14.00 -37.28
C ARG A 153 -11.26 13.40 -38.58
N ASN A 154 -11.52 14.27 -39.55
CA ASN A 154 -11.87 13.91 -40.91
C ASN A 154 -10.60 13.68 -41.75
N LEU A 155 -10.42 12.45 -42.25
CA LEU A 155 -9.31 12.07 -43.12
C LEU A 155 -9.68 12.10 -44.61
N ASN A 156 -10.94 12.37 -44.96
CA ASN A 156 -11.40 12.48 -46.33
C ASN A 156 -11.06 13.84 -46.95
N GLY A 157 -11.13 13.91 -48.28
CA GLY A 157 -10.98 15.16 -49.04
C GLY A 157 -12.21 16.07 -49.01
N GLU A 158 -13.35 15.57 -48.51
CA GLU A 158 -14.64 16.30 -48.47
C GLU A 158 -15.12 16.49 -47.02
N PRO A 159 -15.90 17.56 -46.71
CA PRO A 159 -16.47 17.76 -45.37
C PRO A 159 -17.39 16.61 -44.94
N LEU A 160 -17.34 16.24 -43.66
CA LEU A 160 -18.22 15.25 -43.05
C LEU A 160 -19.27 15.92 -42.17
N ARG A 161 -20.54 15.58 -42.37
CA ARG A 161 -21.61 15.91 -41.45
C ARG A 161 -21.78 14.77 -40.46
N LEU A 162 -21.60 15.06 -39.18
CA LEU A 162 -21.70 14.07 -38.12
C LEU A 162 -22.86 14.40 -37.19
N GLU A 163 -23.62 13.37 -36.84
CA GLU A 163 -24.48 13.35 -35.67
C GLU A 163 -23.78 12.50 -34.61
N LEU A 164 -23.56 13.08 -33.42
CA LEU A 164 -22.77 12.48 -32.36
C LEU A 164 -23.64 12.30 -31.11
N LEU A 165 -23.55 11.12 -30.49
CA LEU A 165 -24.05 10.82 -29.16
C LEU A 165 -22.92 10.20 -28.33
N ASP A 166 -22.51 10.84 -27.24
CA ASP A 166 -21.32 10.47 -26.48
C ASP A 166 -21.50 10.59 -24.97
N GLY A 167 -21.16 9.54 -24.22
CA GLY A 167 -21.29 9.52 -22.76
C GLY A 167 -21.54 8.14 -22.18
N LEU A 168 -22.31 8.09 -21.08
CA LEU A 168 -22.57 6.89 -20.29
C LEU A 168 -24.01 6.40 -20.48
N PRO A 169 -24.24 5.13 -20.87
CA PRO A 169 -25.56 4.50 -20.89
C PRO A 169 -26.20 4.39 -19.51
N HIS A 170 -25.37 4.38 -18.46
CA HIS A 170 -25.78 4.13 -17.09
C HIS A 170 -24.92 4.98 -16.13
N ILE A 171 -25.55 5.84 -15.34
CA ILE A 171 -24.89 6.60 -14.26
C ILE A 171 -25.67 6.43 -12.94
N LEU A 172 -24.94 6.25 -11.84
CA LEU A 172 -25.52 6.08 -10.52
C LEU A 172 -25.84 7.43 -9.88
N ALA A 173 -26.95 7.49 -9.15
CA ALA A 173 -27.31 8.63 -8.35
C ALA A 173 -26.49 8.65 -7.05
N PHE A 174 -26.05 9.82 -6.61
CA PHE A 174 -25.33 9.97 -5.35
C PHE A 174 -26.20 9.60 -4.13
N GLY A 175 -25.58 8.98 -3.13
CA GLY A 175 -26.24 8.44 -1.94
C GLY A 175 -26.63 6.95 -2.05
N MET A 176 -26.29 6.28 -3.15
CA MET A 176 -26.51 4.84 -3.34
C MET A 176 -25.33 4.01 -2.83
N THR A 177 -25.55 3.18 -1.82
CA THR A 177 -24.55 2.21 -1.36
C THR A 177 -24.43 1.02 -2.29
N GLN A 178 -23.38 0.22 -2.14
CA GLN A 178 -23.20 -1.04 -2.86
C GLN A 178 -24.37 -2.01 -2.61
N HIS A 179 -24.95 -1.97 -1.41
CA HIS A 179 -26.17 -2.71 -1.10
C HIS A 179 -27.37 -2.22 -1.93
N CYS A 180 -27.57 -0.90 -2.03
CA CYS A 180 -28.62 -0.32 -2.88
C CYS A 180 -28.51 -0.80 -4.33
N ILE A 181 -27.29 -0.80 -4.86
CA ILE A 181 -26.99 -1.16 -6.27
C ILE A 181 -27.20 -2.64 -6.53
N LYS A 182 -26.80 -3.53 -5.60
CA LYS A 182 -26.78 -4.98 -5.85
C LYS A 182 -28.01 -5.74 -5.34
N VAL A 183 -28.69 -5.23 -4.32
CA VAL A 183 -29.77 -5.98 -3.63
C VAL A 183 -31.15 -5.40 -3.93
N ILE A 184 -31.28 -4.07 -4.00
CA ILE A 184 -32.57 -3.39 -4.17
C ILE A 184 -32.59 -2.45 -5.40
N ALA A 185 -31.82 -2.79 -6.44
CA ALA A 185 -31.58 -1.95 -7.62
C ALA A 185 -32.84 -1.37 -8.27
N ARG A 186 -33.93 -2.16 -8.34
CA ARG A 186 -35.21 -1.71 -8.90
C ARG A 186 -36.02 -0.85 -7.94
N HIS A 187 -35.99 -1.14 -6.64
CA HIS A 187 -36.75 -0.40 -5.64
C HIS A 187 -36.18 1.01 -5.44
N ILE A 188 -34.85 1.12 -5.37
CA ILE A 188 -34.15 2.38 -5.15
C ILE A 188 -34.34 3.40 -6.28
N GLU A 189 -34.77 2.97 -7.49
CA GLU A 189 -35.07 3.89 -8.59
C GLU A 189 -36.12 4.94 -8.23
N ALA A 190 -37.14 4.57 -7.44
CA ALA A 190 -38.19 5.50 -7.00
C ALA A 190 -37.65 6.72 -6.21
N MET A 191 -36.44 6.60 -5.68
CA MET A 191 -35.77 7.65 -4.93
C MET A 191 -34.79 8.46 -5.78
N LYS A 192 -34.53 8.07 -7.03
CA LYS A 192 -33.59 8.77 -7.93
C LYS A 192 -34.21 10.04 -8.50
N LYS A 193 -33.38 11.07 -8.63
CA LYS A 193 -33.70 12.35 -9.28
C LYS A 193 -32.48 12.89 -10.02
N VAL A 194 -32.75 13.55 -11.14
CA VAL A 194 -31.78 14.34 -11.90
C VAL A 194 -32.22 15.80 -11.83
N ASP A 195 -31.42 16.63 -11.16
CA ASP A 195 -31.58 18.08 -11.14
C ASP A 195 -30.73 18.72 -12.25
N VAL A 196 -31.15 19.87 -12.77
CA VAL A 196 -30.35 20.63 -13.75
C VAL A 196 -29.82 21.90 -13.09
N ILE A 197 -28.52 21.90 -12.77
CA ILE A 197 -27.85 22.97 -12.05
C ILE A 197 -26.99 23.76 -13.03
N ASP A 198 -27.43 24.98 -13.34
CA ASP A 198 -26.75 25.84 -14.32
C ASP A 198 -26.48 25.11 -15.66
N GLY A 199 -27.49 24.37 -16.12
CA GLY A 199 -27.41 23.58 -17.36
C GLY A 199 -26.64 22.26 -17.26
N MET A 200 -26.14 21.85 -16.09
CA MET A 200 -25.49 20.56 -15.87
C MET A 200 -26.43 19.57 -15.17
N PRO A 201 -26.59 18.33 -15.67
CA PRO A 201 -27.26 17.26 -14.94
C PRO A 201 -26.54 16.89 -13.63
N LEU A 202 -27.29 16.85 -12.52
CA LEU A 202 -26.87 16.45 -11.19
C LEU A 202 -27.73 15.26 -10.71
N PHE A 203 -27.10 14.10 -10.54
CA PHE A 203 -27.72 12.82 -10.21
C PHE A 203 -27.62 12.53 -8.70
N LYS A 204 -28.76 12.50 -8.00
CA LYS A 204 -28.84 12.25 -6.55
C LYS A 204 -30.08 11.47 -6.15
N LEU A 205 -30.05 10.85 -4.98
CA LEU A 205 -31.27 10.40 -4.32
C LEU A 205 -32.01 11.60 -3.71
N LYS A 206 -33.35 11.53 -3.70
CA LYS A 206 -34.24 12.53 -3.09
C LYS A 206 -34.01 12.63 -1.57
N GLN A 207 -33.64 11.51 -0.93
CA GLN A 207 -33.36 11.42 0.51
C GLN A 207 -32.44 10.22 0.79
N VAL A 208 -31.91 10.16 2.00
CA VAL A 208 -31.10 9.03 2.48
C VAL A 208 -31.94 7.73 2.47
N PRO A 209 -31.44 6.62 1.89
CA PRO A 209 -32.19 5.36 1.76
C PRO A 209 -32.04 4.45 2.98
N LEU A 210 -32.23 5.00 4.18
CA LEU A 210 -32.16 4.26 5.44
C LEU A 210 -33.56 4.03 6.02
N ASP A 211 -33.79 2.84 6.57
CA ASP A 211 -35.02 2.49 7.29
C ASP A 211 -34.95 2.96 8.74
N VAL A 212 -34.98 4.29 8.94
CA VAL A 212 -34.85 4.97 10.23
C VAL A 212 -35.86 6.11 10.36
N PRO A 213 -36.30 6.48 11.58
CA PRO A 213 -37.27 7.56 11.77
C PRO A 213 -36.71 8.95 11.44
N GLN A 214 -35.38 9.12 11.44
CA GLN A 214 -34.72 10.38 11.11
C GLN A 214 -34.26 10.38 9.65
N ILE A 215 -35.14 10.87 8.77
CA ILE A 215 -34.83 11.03 7.35
C ILE A 215 -34.12 12.36 7.11
N GLN A 216 -33.14 12.34 6.21
CA GLN A 216 -32.36 13.52 5.80
C GLN A 216 -32.32 13.63 4.28
N GLU A 217 -32.22 14.85 3.77
CA GLU A 217 -31.97 15.11 2.36
C GLU A 217 -30.51 14.82 2.02
N ILE A 218 -30.26 14.28 0.82
CA ILE A 218 -28.90 14.15 0.28
C ILE A 218 -28.44 15.52 -0.24
N ARG A 219 -27.29 15.99 0.26
CA ARG A 219 -26.61 17.18 -0.26
C ARG A 219 -25.54 16.79 -1.27
N GLY A 220 -25.32 17.63 -2.28
CA GLY A 220 -24.40 17.31 -3.38
C GLY A 220 -24.97 16.29 -4.35
N GLY A 221 -24.11 15.79 -5.25
CA GLY A 221 -24.51 14.85 -6.27
C GLY A 221 -23.41 14.47 -7.25
N ASN A 222 -23.66 13.41 -8.01
CA ASN A 222 -22.82 13.07 -9.16
C ASN A 222 -23.21 13.98 -10.32
N PHE A 223 -22.27 14.46 -11.14
CA PHE A 223 -22.57 15.38 -12.24
C PHE A 223 -21.98 14.91 -13.56
N TYR A 224 -22.56 15.41 -14.65
CA TYR A 224 -22.02 15.29 -16.01
C TYR A 224 -21.95 16.67 -16.67
N PHE A 225 -20.81 17.00 -17.27
CA PHE A 225 -20.62 18.31 -17.90
C PHE A 225 -19.75 18.21 -19.14
N THR A 226 -20.15 18.86 -20.24
CA THR A 226 -19.41 18.88 -21.50
C THR A 226 -19.04 20.29 -21.95
N LEU A 227 -17.80 20.41 -22.41
CA LEU A 227 -17.22 21.58 -23.07
C LEU A 227 -16.89 21.26 -24.52
N LEU A 228 -17.20 22.18 -25.43
CA LEU A 228 -16.76 22.14 -26.82
C LEU A 228 -15.54 23.06 -26.98
N GLU A 229 -14.47 22.55 -27.58
CA GLU A 229 -13.25 23.34 -27.80
C GLU A 229 -13.56 24.53 -28.73
N GLY A 230 -13.22 25.74 -28.30
CA GLY A 230 -13.48 26.99 -29.03
C GLY A 230 -14.82 27.66 -28.73
N ASP A 231 -15.87 26.90 -28.39
CA ASP A 231 -17.24 27.41 -28.19
C ASP A 231 -17.69 27.42 -26.70
N GLY A 232 -16.86 26.91 -25.78
CA GLY A 232 -17.14 26.91 -24.34
C GLY A 232 -18.11 25.80 -23.91
N SER A 233 -19.07 26.10 -23.03
CA SER A 233 -20.08 25.12 -22.60
C SER A 233 -21.18 24.94 -23.63
N ILE A 234 -21.66 23.71 -23.80
CA ILE A 234 -22.79 23.40 -24.68
C ILE A 234 -24.15 23.81 -24.08
N SER A 235 -25.19 23.90 -24.90
CA SER A 235 -26.57 24.15 -24.43
C SER A 235 -27.03 23.04 -23.50
N SER A 236 -27.78 23.39 -22.44
CA SER A 236 -28.38 22.44 -21.50
C SER A 236 -29.30 21.42 -22.19
N ASP A 237 -29.92 21.80 -23.30
CA ASP A 237 -30.81 20.91 -24.06
C ASP A 237 -30.05 19.82 -24.80
N SER A 238 -28.71 19.88 -24.82
CA SER A 238 -27.84 18.92 -25.50
C SER A 238 -27.54 17.67 -24.66
N TYR A 239 -28.11 17.57 -23.45
CA TYR A 239 -27.95 16.40 -22.59
C TYR A 239 -29.12 15.43 -22.70
N VAL A 240 -28.79 14.14 -22.70
CA VAL A 240 -29.77 13.06 -22.60
C VAL A 240 -29.53 12.31 -21.29
N VAL A 241 -30.55 12.25 -20.46
CA VAL A 241 -30.54 11.63 -19.12
C VAL A 241 -31.47 10.42 -19.03
N ASP A 242 -32.40 10.26 -19.98
CA ASP A 242 -33.27 9.07 -20.07
C ASP A 242 -32.69 8.05 -21.07
N PRO A 243 -32.26 6.86 -20.64
CA PRO A 243 -31.71 5.85 -21.56
C PRO A 243 -32.74 5.37 -22.60
N GLU A 244 -34.03 5.39 -22.30
CA GLU A 244 -35.07 4.95 -23.26
C GLU A 244 -35.16 5.89 -24.46
N SER A 245 -34.78 7.17 -24.30
CA SER A 245 -34.67 8.11 -25.42
C SER A 245 -33.61 7.71 -26.44
N VAL A 246 -32.59 6.94 -26.04
CA VAL A 246 -31.48 6.48 -26.90
C VAL A 246 -31.71 5.05 -27.38
N PHE A 247 -32.00 4.14 -26.46
CA PHE A 247 -32.00 2.70 -26.67
C PHE A 247 -33.40 2.11 -26.87
N GLY A 248 -34.46 2.91 -26.69
CA GLY A 248 -35.84 2.43 -26.69
C GLY A 248 -36.07 1.45 -25.52
N VAL A 249 -36.82 0.37 -25.78
CA VAL A 249 -37.14 -0.63 -24.74
C VAL A 249 -35.98 -1.59 -24.41
N SER A 250 -34.81 -1.41 -25.04
CA SER A 250 -33.65 -2.28 -24.82
C SER A 250 -32.91 -1.93 -23.53
N TRP A 251 -32.89 -2.86 -22.57
CA TRP A 251 -32.17 -2.73 -21.30
C TRP A 251 -30.75 -3.32 -21.34
N SER A 252 -30.32 -3.89 -22.47
CA SER A 252 -28.95 -4.41 -22.67
C SER A 252 -27.95 -3.33 -23.10
N PHE A 253 -28.45 -2.17 -23.57
CA PHE A 253 -27.66 -1.05 -24.12
C PHE A 253 -26.69 -1.47 -25.24
N ASP A 254 -26.97 -2.57 -25.93
CA ASP A 254 -26.13 -3.12 -26.99
C ASP A 254 -26.10 -2.25 -28.26
N TYR A 255 -27.25 -1.68 -28.62
CA TYR A 255 -27.45 -0.92 -29.85
C TYR A 255 -28.36 0.30 -29.63
N PRO A 256 -28.01 1.51 -30.11
CA PRO A 256 -28.75 2.74 -29.86
C PRO A 256 -29.93 2.90 -30.84
N TRP A 257 -30.96 2.04 -30.72
CA TRP A 257 -32.05 1.90 -31.69
C TRP A 257 -32.69 3.23 -32.13
N LEU A 258 -33.05 4.11 -31.19
CA LEU A 258 -33.73 5.36 -31.52
C LEU A 258 -32.78 6.38 -32.16
N PHE A 259 -31.52 6.42 -31.71
CA PHE A 259 -30.53 7.30 -32.32
C PHE A 259 -30.20 6.83 -33.75
N ALA A 260 -30.00 5.54 -33.95
CA ALA A 260 -29.69 4.95 -35.26
C ALA A 260 -30.80 5.23 -36.28
N GLU A 261 -32.06 5.10 -35.88
CA GLU A 261 -33.21 5.29 -36.77
C GLU A 261 -33.50 6.77 -37.07
N HIS A 262 -33.36 7.65 -36.08
CA HIS A 262 -33.92 8.99 -36.15
C HIS A 262 -32.93 10.15 -36.00
N GLY A 263 -31.70 9.88 -35.57
CA GLY A 263 -30.67 10.90 -35.37
C GLY A 263 -30.96 11.86 -34.22
N VAL A 264 -30.15 12.91 -34.12
CA VAL A 264 -30.13 13.85 -32.97
C VAL A 264 -31.44 14.60 -32.78
N GLY A 265 -32.13 14.94 -33.87
CA GLY A 265 -33.32 15.79 -33.84
C GLY A 265 -34.45 15.17 -33.02
N LYS A 266 -34.66 13.85 -33.14
CA LYS A 266 -35.68 13.14 -32.35
C LYS A 266 -35.23 12.85 -30.93
N ILE A 267 -33.94 12.59 -30.72
CA ILE A 267 -33.37 12.38 -29.37
C ILE A 267 -33.60 13.62 -28.51
N LEU A 268 -33.24 14.80 -29.02
CA LEU A 268 -33.38 16.08 -28.31
C LEU A 268 -34.85 16.51 -28.14
N ALA A 269 -35.73 16.11 -29.05
CA ALA A 269 -37.17 16.39 -28.95
C ALA A 269 -37.94 15.38 -28.08
N SER A 270 -37.28 14.32 -27.57
CA SER A 270 -37.93 13.32 -26.73
C SER A 270 -38.27 13.88 -25.35
N GLU A 271 -39.42 13.49 -24.80
CA GLU A 271 -39.79 13.82 -23.42
C GLU A 271 -39.02 12.90 -22.47
N GLN A 272 -38.01 13.46 -21.79
CA GLN A 272 -37.10 12.69 -20.94
C GLN A 272 -37.61 12.58 -19.50
N MET A 273 -37.40 11.42 -18.87
CA MET A 273 -37.75 11.20 -17.46
C MET A 273 -36.58 11.52 -16.51
N TYR A 274 -36.76 12.53 -15.66
CA TYR A 274 -35.74 13.00 -14.70
C TYR A 274 -35.82 12.33 -13.31
N GLU A 275 -36.79 11.46 -13.08
CA GLU A 275 -37.01 10.80 -11.78
C GLU A 275 -37.46 9.35 -11.95
N ASN A 276 -37.38 8.56 -10.87
CA ASN A 276 -37.96 7.20 -10.80
C ASN A 276 -37.40 6.17 -11.80
N LYS A 277 -36.25 6.45 -12.41
CA LYS A 277 -35.50 5.56 -13.29
C LYS A 277 -34.01 5.69 -13.01
N THR A 278 -33.27 4.65 -13.36
CA THR A 278 -31.82 4.73 -13.48
C THR A 278 -31.44 5.58 -14.71
N PRO A 279 -30.73 6.70 -14.54
CA PRO A 279 -30.44 7.61 -15.64
C PRO A 279 -29.23 7.18 -16.48
N CYS A 280 -29.14 7.76 -17.67
CA CYS A 280 -27.93 7.83 -18.48
C CYS A 280 -27.32 9.24 -18.42
N ALA A 281 -26.17 9.44 -19.05
CA ALA A 281 -25.57 10.76 -19.19
C ALA A 281 -24.88 10.85 -20.55
N PHE A 282 -25.59 11.34 -21.57
CA PHE A 282 -25.04 11.58 -22.91
C PHE A 282 -25.03 13.05 -23.27
N THR A 283 -24.05 13.42 -24.08
CA THR A 283 -24.00 14.65 -24.84
C THR A 283 -24.33 14.37 -26.30
N VAL A 284 -25.12 15.26 -26.90
CA VAL A 284 -25.47 15.25 -28.32
C VAL A 284 -24.84 16.43 -29.03
N LEU A 285 -24.16 16.21 -30.16
CA LEU A 285 -23.57 17.27 -30.99
C LEU A 285 -23.81 16.98 -32.48
N CYS A 286 -23.78 18.04 -33.31
CA CYS A 286 -23.96 17.95 -34.77
C CYS A 286 -22.82 18.63 -35.55
N PRO A 287 -21.55 18.22 -35.36
CA PRO A 287 -20.43 18.93 -35.97
C PRO A 287 -20.35 18.69 -37.49
N ASN A 288 -20.00 19.74 -38.23
CA ASN A 288 -19.56 19.64 -39.62
C ASN A 288 -18.02 19.74 -39.65
N VAL A 289 -17.36 18.63 -39.96
CA VAL A 289 -15.90 18.53 -39.86
C VAL A 289 -15.28 18.66 -41.25
N SER A 290 -14.58 19.77 -41.49
CA SER A 290 -13.90 20.03 -42.77
C SER A 290 -12.74 19.03 -43.02
N PRO A 291 -12.31 18.83 -44.28
CA PRO A 291 -11.18 17.96 -44.62
C PRO A 291 -9.93 18.25 -43.79
N GLY A 292 -9.34 17.22 -43.19
CA GLY A 292 -8.14 17.33 -42.36
C GLY A 292 -8.32 18.08 -41.04
N LYS A 293 -9.53 18.54 -40.70
CA LYS A 293 -9.84 19.20 -39.43
C LYS A 293 -10.36 18.21 -38.41
N GLU A 294 -10.33 18.63 -37.15
CA GLU A 294 -10.72 17.86 -35.98
C GLU A 294 -11.71 18.68 -35.16
N VAL A 295 -12.74 18.02 -34.64
CA VAL A 295 -13.60 18.56 -33.58
C VAL A 295 -13.22 17.91 -32.26
N VAL A 296 -13.11 18.71 -31.21
CA VAL A 296 -12.69 18.26 -29.88
C VAL A 296 -13.70 18.72 -28.85
N PHE A 297 -14.11 17.82 -27.96
CA PHE A 297 -14.91 18.15 -26.79
C PHE A 297 -14.43 17.38 -25.56
N TYR A 298 -14.80 17.87 -24.38
CA TYR A 298 -14.39 17.32 -23.09
C TYR A 298 -15.64 17.03 -22.29
N SER A 299 -15.83 15.78 -21.89
CA SER A 299 -16.89 15.37 -20.95
C SER A 299 -16.30 15.07 -19.59
N ILE A 300 -16.92 15.58 -18.54
CA ILE A 300 -16.47 15.47 -17.16
C ILE A 300 -17.55 14.74 -16.37
N VAL A 301 -17.21 13.57 -15.84
CA VAL A 301 -18.05 12.79 -14.92
C VAL A 301 -17.45 12.92 -13.54
N GLY A 302 -18.22 13.39 -12.56
CA GLY A 302 -17.66 13.69 -11.24
C GLY A 302 -18.66 13.71 -10.11
N ASN A 303 -18.19 14.17 -8.95
CA ASN A 303 -19.00 14.37 -7.75
C ASN A 303 -18.72 15.75 -7.15
N THR A 304 -19.78 16.37 -6.63
CA THR A 304 -19.70 17.60 -5.84
C THR A 304 -20.39 17.43 -4.49
N SER A 305 -19.87 18.08 -3.45
CA SER A 305 -20.51 18.11 -2.13
C SER A 305 -21.67 19.11 -2.04
N SER A 306 -21.76 20.06 -2.97
CA SER A 306 -22.84 21.06 -3.01
C SER A 306 -23.11 21.62 -4.43
N GLU A 307 -24.30 22.17 -4.64
CA GLU A 307 -24.63 22.86 -5.90
C GLU A 307 -23.76 24.10 -6.13
N GLU A 308 -23.40 24.82 -5.07
CA GLU A 308 -22.56 26.02 -5.15
C GLU A 308 -21.16 25.68 -5.65
N LYS A 309 -20.53 24.64 -5.09
CA LYS A 309 -19.21 24.17 -5.55
C LYS A 309 -19.24 23.75 -7.01
N LEU A 310 -20.34 23.15 -7.47
CA LEU A 310 -20.53 22.79 -8.87
C LEU A 310 -20.66 24.02 -9.79
N ARG A 311 -21.39 25.06 -9.38
CA ARG A 311 -21.47 26.33 -10.13
C ARG A 311 -20.11 27.01 -10.22
N SER A 312 -19.37 27.06 -9.12
CA SER A 312 -18.00 27.60 -9.06
C SER A 312 -17.04 26.81 -9.95
N PHE A 313 -17.14 25.48 -9.94
CA PHE A 313 -16.38 24.62 -10.83
C PHE A 313 -16.68 24.89 -12.31
N LYS A 314 -17.96 24.95 -12.71
CA LYS A 314 -18.33 25.26 -14.10
C LYS A 314 -17.76 26.61 -14.53
N LYS A 315 -17.91 27.64 -13.69
CA LYS A 315 -17.34 28.97 -13.95
C LYS A 315 -15.83 28.88 -14.18
N TYR A 316 -15.10 28.24 -13.26
CA TYR A 316 -13.66 28.04 -13.38
C TYR A 316 -13.27 27.38 -14.70
N VAL A 317 -13.95 26.29 -15.05
CA VAL A 317 -13.64 25.49 -16.23
C VAL A 317 -13.97 26.22 -17.53
N VAL A 318 -15.05 27.01 -17.57
CA VAL A 318 -15.38 27.86 -18.72
C VAL A 318 -14.36 29.01 -18.87
N ASP A 319 -13.95 29.62 -17.76
CA ASP A 319 -13.02 30.76 -17.77
C ASP A 319 -11.57 30.35 -18.08
N ASN A 320 -11.13 29.17 -17.64
CA ASN A 320 -9.72 28.74 -17.70
C ASN A 320 -9.47 27.55 -18.66
N GLY A 321 -10.52 26.87 -19.12
CA GLY A 321 -10.41 25.57 -19.79
C GLY A 321 -10.06 24.43 -18.83
N ILE A 322 -9.91 23.22 -19.38
CA ILE A 322 -9.66 22.00 -18.58
C ILE A 322 -8.33 21.30 -18.89
N LEU A 323 -7.74 21.55 -20.06
CA LEU A 323 -6.55 20.82 -20.52
C LEU A 323 -5.32 21.06 -19.60
N GLY A 324 -5.23 22.24 -18.97
CA GLY A 324 -4.19 22.53 -17.99
C GLY A 324 -4.18 21.56 -16.80
N LYS A 325 -5.35 21.00 -16.43
CA LYS A 325 -5.44 20.00 -15.35
C LYS A 325 -4.80 18.66 -15.71
N ARG A 326 -4.75 18.30 -17.00
CA ARG A 326 -3.98 17.13 -17.46
C ARG A 326 -2.49 17.31 -17.20
N GLU A 327 -1.96 18.47 -17.54
CA GLU A 327 -0.54 18.80 -17.33
C GLU A 327 -0.21 18.89 -15.84
N GLU A 328 -1.10 19.49 -15.05
CA GLU A 328 -0.96 19.55 -13.59
C GLU A 328 -0.95 18.15 -12.97
N ASN A 329 -1.85 17.26 -13.41
CA ASN A 329 -1.87 15.87 -12.97
C ASN A 329 -0.59 15.12 -13.37
N ARG A 330 -0.12 15.27 -14.61
CA ARG A 330 1.17 14.71 -15.05
C ARG A 330 2.29 15.19 -14.15
N ARG A 331 2.39 16.49 -13.90
CA ARG A 331 3.43 17.07 -13.05
C ARG A 331 3.40 16.50 -11.63
N ILE A 332 2.22 16.39 -11.00
CA ILE A 332 2.09 15.82 -9.65
C ILE A 332 2.59 14.37 -9.62
N ILE A 333 2.22 13.57 -10.62
CA ILE A 333 2.65 12.17 -10.73
C ILE A 333 4.16 12.08 -10.96
N GLU A 334 4.69 12.83 -11.93
CA GLU A 334 6.13 12.84 -12.23
C GLU A 334 6.95 13.32 -11.01
N GLU A 335 6.48 14.33 -10.25
CA GLU A 335 7.15 14.79 -9.02
C GLU A 335 7.20 13.70 -7.94
N ILE A 336 6.17 12.85 -7.84
CA ILE A 336 6.18 11.68 -6.94
C ILE A 336 7.20 10.66 -7.42
N GLU A 337 7.14 10.24 -8.69
CA GLU A 337 8.05 9.25 -9.28
C GLU A 337 9.53 9.68 -9.18
N ASP A 338 9.79 10.98 -9.32
CA ASP A 338 11.12 11.59 -9.33
C ASP A 338 11.84 11.53 -7.96
N ASN A 339 11.15 11.14 -6.88
CA ASN A 339 11.81 10.81 -5.61
C ASN A 339 12.74 9.60 -5.74
N MET A 340 12.42 8.66 -6.65
CA MET A 340 13.25 7.50 -7.00
C MET A 340 13.85 7.65 -8.41
N PHE A 341 14.13 8.90 -8.81
CA PHE A 341 14.75 9.23 -10.08
C PHE A 341 16.01 8.37 -10.32
N THR A 342 16.05 7.76 -11.50
CA THR A 342 17.09 6.82 -11.92
C THR A 342 17.42 7.04 -13.39
N VAL A 343 18.70 7.06 -13.73
CA VAL A 343 19.18 7.09 -15.12
C VAL A 343 20.26 6.04 -15.28
N SER A 344 19.97 5.06 -16.13
CA SER A 344 20.86 3.97 -16.50
C SER A 344 20.87 3.79 -18.03
N SER A 345 21.61 2.78 -18.48
CA SER A 345 21.52 2.26 -19.85
C SER A 345 20.19 1.56 -20.17
N ASN A 346 19.39 1.19 -19.15
CA ASN A 346 18.13 0.48 -19.30
C ASN A 346 16.94 1.39 -18.93
N LYS A 347 16.27 1.92 -19.95
CA LYS A 347 15.14 2.85 -19.76
C LYS A 347 13.90 2.21 -19.15
N ASN A 348 13.69 0.91 -19.32
CA ASN A 348 12.57 0.20 -18.70
C ASN A 348 12.79 0.11 -17.20
N PHE A 349 14.01 -0.22 -16.77
CA PHE A 349 14.40 -0.24 -15.37
C PHE A 349 14.24 1.15 -14.74
N ASP A 350 14.73 2.21 -15.40
CA ASP A 350 14.61 3.59 -14.94
C ASP A 350 13.14 3.99 -14.69
N SER A 351 12.26 3.72 -15.65
CA SER A 351 10.83 4.04 -15.54
C SER A 351 10.11 3.17 -14.51
N TYR A 352 10.49 1.90 -14.40
CA TYR A 352 9.95 0.97 -13.41
C TYR A 352 10.28 1.40 -11.97
N CYS A 353 11.45 1.98 -11.73
CA CYS A 353 11.79 2.58 -10.43
C CYS A 353 10.80 3.70 -10.04
N GLY A 354 10.58 4.66 -10.95
CA GLY A 354 9.63 5.77 -10.72
C GLY A 354 8.20 5.26 -10.46
N GLN A 355 7.69 4.41 -11.34
CA GLN A 355 6.35 3.81 -11.21
C GLN A 355 6.20 3.00 -9.90
N THR A 356 7.25 2.29 -9.48
CA THR A 356 7.24 1.53 -8.22
C THR A 356 7.16 2.45 -7.01
N PHE A 357 7.83 3.60 -7.04
CA PHE A 357 7.73 4.60 -5.98
C PHE A 357 6.33 5.18 -5.88
N LEU A 358 5.71 5.52 -7.01
CA LEU A 358 4.29 5.93 -7.07
C LEU A 358 3.37 4.88 -6.45
N ASP A 359 3.54 3.61 -6.80
CA ASP A 359 2.74 2.50 -6.26
C ASP A 359 2.93 2.31 -4.76
N ASN A 360 4.15 2.51 -4.25
CA ASN A 360 4.45 2.51 -2.82
C ASN A 360 3.75 3.67 -2.09
N VAL A 361 3.72 4.86 -2.69
CA VAL A 361 3.03 6.04 -2.15
C VAL A 361 1.52 5.81 -2.10
N MET A 362 0.89 5.25 -3.13
CA MET A 362 -0.54 4.97 -3.08
C MET A 362 -0.92 3.98 -1.97
N ARG A 363 -0.03 3.04 -1.60
CA ARG A 363 -0.30 2.03 -0.58
C ARG A 363 0.10 2.46 0.84
N GLY A 364 1.19 3.20 0.97
CA GLY A 364 1.77 3.65 2.25
C GLY A 364 1.52 5.11 2.60
N GLY A 365 1.39 5.97 1.60
CA GLY A 365 1.26 7.42 1.69
C GLY A 365 2.60 8.16 1.47
N MET A 366 2.51 9.41 1.01
CA MET A 366 3.65 10.33 0.90
C MET A 366 3.69 11.22 2.15
N PRO A 367 4.79 11.22 2.93
CA PRO A 367 4.87 12.09 4.10
C PRO A 367 5.00 13.57 3.71
N VAL A 368 4.30 14.43 4.45
CA VAL A 368 4.40 15.88 4.41
C VAL A 368 4.62 16.39 5.83
N VAL A 369 5.58 17.30 5.99
CA VAL A 369 5.95 17.84 7.31
C VAL A 369 5.41 19.26 7.46
N PHE A 370 4.46 19.44 8.37
CA PHE A 370 3.96 20.75 8.78
C PHE A 370 4.76 21.24 9.99
N ARG A 371 5.43 22.39 9.87
CA ARG A 371 6.30 22.95 10.91
C ARG A 371 5.73 24.23 11.46
N THR A 372 5.77 24.37 12.78
CA THR A 372 5.60 25.64 13.48
C THR A 372 6.83 25.96 14.32
N GLN A 373 6.84 27.10 15.01
CA GLN A 373 7.93 27.43 15.93
C GLN A 373 8.03 26.45 17.11
N SER A 374 6.92 25.77 17.47
CA SER A 374 6.83 24.93 18.67
C SER A 374 6.49 23.45 18.39
N SER A 375 6.08 23.10 17.17
CA SER A 375 5.66 21.74 16.81
C SER A 375 6.07 21.33 15.39
N LYS A 376 6.17 20.01 15.20
CA LYS A 376 6.43 19.36 13.91
C LYS A 376 5.44 18.20 13.79
N ASN A 377 4.57 18.26 12.80
CA ASN A 377 3.56 17.23 12.55
C ASN A 377 3.84 16.58 11.19
N VAL A 378 3.84 15.25 11.15
CA VAL A 378 3.99 14.47 9.91
C VAL A 378 2.62 13.95 9.52
N PHE A 379 2.21 14.23 8.29
CA PHE A 379 0.95 13.79 7.71
C PHE A 379 1.22 12.97 6.44
N TYR A 380 0.36 12.02 6.09
CA TYR A 380 0.61 11.11 4.95
C TYR A 380 -0.48 11.27 3.89
N LEU A 381 -0.10 11.78 2.72
CA LEU A 381 -1.00 11.97 1.58
C LEU A 381 -1.16 10.69 0.76
N TYR A 382 -2.31 10.53 0.10
CA TYR A 382 -2.57 9.59 -0.99
C TYR A 382 -2.63 8.11 -0.64
N SER A 383 -2.47 7.73 0.64
CA SER A 383 -2.51 6.33 1.04
C SER A 383 -3.91 5.73 0.90
N ARG A 384 -4.01 4.47 0.48
CA ARG A 384 -5.26 3.71 0.48
C ARG A 384 -5.02 2.21 0.50
N LYS A 385 -6.00 1.46 1.00
CA LYS A 385 -5.99 -0.01 0.95
C LYS A 385 -6.08 -0.51 -0.49
N HIS A 386 -5.39 -1.61 -0.75
CA HIS A 386 -5.19 -2.23 -2.07
C HIS A 386 -6.40 -3.06 -2.54
N GLY A 387 -7.57 -2.42 -2.65
CA GLY A 387 -8.77 -3.01 -3.28
C GLY A 387 -8.91 -2.56 -4.73
N ASP A 388 -9.19 -3.49 -5.64
CA ASP A 388 -9.34 -3.21 -7.07
C ASP A 388 -10.23 -4.27 -7.72
N LEU A 389 -10.35 -4.26 -9.05
CA LEU A 389 -11.23 -5.20 -9.76
C LEU A 389 -10.80 -6.68 -9.60
N GLU A 390 -9.50 -6.95 -9.41
CA GLU A 390 -8.93 -8.29 -9.20
C GLU A 390 -8.77 -8.63 -7.70
N ARG A 391 -8.84 -7.63 -6.81
CA ARG A 391 -8.92 -7.74 -5.33
C ARG A 391 -10.24 -7.17 -4.81
N ASP A 392 -11.35 -7.64 -5.38
CA ASP A 392 -12.69 -7.11 -5.15
C ASP A 392 -13.24 -7.33 -3.73
N TYR A 393 -12.62 -8.23 -2.96
CA TYR A 393 -12.89 -8.48 -1.54
C TYR A 393 -12.32 -7.40 -0.60
N ASN A 394 -11.34 -6.61 -1.03
CA ASN A 394 -10.73 -5.56 -0.21
C ASN A 394 -11.60 -4.29 -0.23
N TYR A 395 -12.07 -3.85 0.94
CA TYR A 395 -12.75 -2.57 1.11
C TYR A 395 -11.73 -1.45 1.31
N PHE A 396 -11.66 -0.52 0.35
CA PHE A 396 -10.74 0.62 0.37
C PHE A 396 -11.47 1.92 0.68
N VAL A 397 -10.75 2.86 1.29
CA VAL A 397 -11.18 4.24 1.49
C VAL A 397 -10.13 5.17 0.87
N LEU A 398 -10.59 6.12 0.08
CA LEU A 398 -9.85 7.21 -0.54
C LEU A 398 -10.58 8.52 -0.17
N GLU A 399 -10.20 9.12 0.95
CA GLU A 399 -10.92 10.22 1.58
C GLU A 399 -11.22 11.35 0.57
N GLU A 400 -12.49 11.73 0.46
CA GLU A 400 -13.01 12.71 -0.48
C GLU A 400 -12.79 14.17 -0.03
N THR A 401 -11.62 14.44 0.53
CA THR A 401 -11.20 15.75 1.05
C THR A 401 -9.87 16.19 0.45
N TYR A 402 -9.48 17.45 0.68
CA TYR A 402 -8.08 17.86 0.49
C TYR A 402 -7.16 17.07 1.41
N LEU A 403 -5.86 17.05 1.11
CA LEU A 403 -4.90 16.26 1.90
C LEU A 403 -5.37 14.80 2.07
N SER A 404 -5.95 14.23 1.02
CA SER A 404 -6.60 12.92 1.09
C SER A 404 -5.64 11.82 1.58
N GLN A 405 -6.19 10.90 2.36
CA GLN A 405 -5.56 9.71 2.88
C GLN A 405 -6.61 8.57 2.95
N GLY A 406 -6.26 7.45 3.56
CA GLY A 406 -7.11 6.27 3.54
C GLY A 406 -6.69 5.23 4.56
N ASN A 407 -7.48 4.17 4.65
CA ASN A 407 -7.23 3.05 5.55
C ASN A 407 -6.13 2.12 4.99
N SER A 408 -5.44 1.39 5.87
CA SER A 408 -4.51 0.33 5.49
C SER A 408 -4.44 -0.77 6.56
N HIS A 409 -3.75 -1.87 6.24
CA HIS A 409 -3.38 -2.87 7.23
C HIS A 409 -1.98 -2.58 7.77
N PHE A 410 -1.73 -2.90 9.04
CA PHE A 410 -0.49 -2.65 9.76
C PHE A 410 0.73 -3.04 8.95
N ARG A 411 0.80 -4.30 8.50
CA ARG A 411 1.93 -4.81 7.72
C ARG A 411 2.14 -3.99 6.45
N ASP A 412 1.08 -3.76 5.69
CA ASP A 412 1.18 -3.12 4.37
C ASP A 412 1.80 -1.73 4.52
N VAL A 413 1.21 -0.88 5.37
CA VAL A 413 1.67 0.50 5.57
C VAL A 413 3.04 0.56 6.26
N ASN A 414 3.33 -0.33 7.21
CA ASN A 414 4.64 -0.40 7.87
C ASN A 414 5.74 -0.71 6.84
N GLN A 415 5.51 -1.72 6.00
CA GLN A 415 6.44 -2.07 4.93
C GLN A 415 6.65 -0.94 3.93
N ASN A 416 5.58 -0.25 3.52
CA ASN A 416 5.72 0.85 2.56
C ASN A 416 6.48 2.05 3.14
N ARG A 417 6.27 2.34 4.44
CA ARG A 417 6.85 3.50 5.12
C ARG A 417 8.25 3.28 5.68
N ARG A 418 8.76 2.04 5.66
CA ARG A 418 10.07 1.72 6.26
C ARG A 418 11.25 2.49 5.64
N ASN A 419 11.13 2.85 4.37
CA ASN A 419 12.13 3.64 3.64
C ASN A 419 11.82 5.14 3.60
N ASP A 420 10.71 5.61 4.18
CA ASP A 420 10.32 7.03 4.09
C ASP A 420 11.41 7.96 4.61
N VAL A 421 12.13 7.58 5.67
CA VAL A 421 13.22 8.38 6.27
C VAL A 421 14.40 8.55 5.33
N TRP A 422 14.61 7.59 4.43
CA TRP A 422 15.63 7.69 3.39
C TRP A 422 15.25 8.80 2.41
N PHE A 423 14.02 8.79 1.88
CA PHE A 423 13.57 9.80 0.89
C PHE A 423 13.19 11.15 1.52
N ASN A 424 12.77 11.14 2.78
CA ASN A 424 12.29 12.30 3.52
C ASN A 424 12.95 12.34 4.91
N PRO A 425 14.26 12.66 5.03
CA PRO A 425 14.95 12.71 6.33
C PRO A 425 14.29 13.66 7.33
N ASP A 426 13.53 14.62 6.84
CA ASP A 426 12.74 15.56 7.62
C ASP A 426 11.65 14.90 8.47
N ILE A 427 11.25 13.63 8.25
CA ILE A 427 10.29 12.95 9.13
C ILE A 427 10.94 12.41 10.40
N GLU A 428 12.26 12.19 10.40
CA GLU A 428 13.02 11.61 11.52
C GLU A 428 12.39 10.29 12.04
N ASP A 429 12.12 10.19 13.34
CA ASP A 429 11.69 8.97 14.04
C ASP A 429 10.16 8.83 14.15
N SER A 430 9.37 9.65 13.44
CA SER A 430 7.91 9.63 13.52
C SER A 430 7.31 8.25 13.20
N ASN A 431 7.79 7.56 12.16
CA ASN A 431 7.32 6.21 11.82
C ASN A 431 7.72 5.18 12.89
N VAL A 432 8.92 5.28 13.47
CA VAL A 432 9.36 4.40 14.57
C VAL A 432 8.43 4.57 15.78
N ILE A 433 8.16 5.81 16.19
CA ILE A 433 7.26 6.12 17.32
C ILE A 433 5.85 5.60 17.04
N MET A 434 5.30 5.88 15.85
CA MET A 434 3.94 5.47 15.48
C MET A 434 3.75 3.94 15.56
N PHE A 435 4.60 3.17 14.87
CA PHE A 435 4.41 1.71 14.79
C PHE A 435 4.80 0.97 16.07
N PHE A 436 5.81 1.42 16.81
CA PHE A 436 6.10 0.81 18.12
C PHE A 436 5.01 1.13 19.17
N ASN A 437 4.37 2.30 19.10
CA ASN A 437 3.25 2.62 19.99
C ASN A 437 2.00 1.77 19.70
N LEU A 438 1.87 1.22 18.49
CA LEU A 438 0.81 0.26 18.15
C LEU A 438 1.07 -1.16 18.71
N ILE A 439 2.27 -1.45 19.24
CA ILE A 439 2.55 -2.73 19.89
C ILE A 439 1.88 -2.78 21.27
N GLN A 440 1.12 -3.84 21.52
CA GLN A 440 0.46 -4.18 22.78
C GLN A 440 1.46 -4.72 23.82
N THR A 441 1.08 -4.76 25.10
CA THR A 441 1.93 -5.33 26.16
C THR A 441 2.24 -6.81 25.96
N ASP A 442 1.36 -7.54 25.26
CA ASP A 442 1.54 -8.95 24.87
C ASP A 442 2.32 -9.16 23.56
N GLY A 443 2.83 -8.07 22.96
CA GLY A 443 3.66 -8.09 21.77
C GLY A 443 2.88 -8.33 20.45
N PHE A 444 1.57 -8.13 20.43
CA PHE A 444 0.76 -8.06 19.21
C PHE A 444 0.43 -6.60 18.84
N ASN A 445 -0.45 -6.39 17.86
CA ASN A 445 -0.86 -5.07 17.37
C ASN A 445 -2.26 -5.12 16.72
N PRO A 446 -2.96 -3.97 16.58
CA PRO A 446 -4.18 -3.91 15.78
C PRO A 446 -3.90 -4.18 14.30
N LEU A 447 -4.86 -4.76 13.57
CA LEU A 447 -4.73 -5.01 12.13
C LEU A 447 -4.85 -3.75 11.30
N VAL A 448 -5.82 -2.89 11.61
CA VAL A 448 -6.14 -1.72 10.77
C VAL A 448 -5.43 -0.49 11.31
N VAL A 449 -4.80 0.24 10.40
CA VAL A 449 -4.22 1.56 10.62
C VAL A 449 -5.04 2.55 9.79
N ASN A 450 -5.76 3.42 10.48
CA ASN A 450 -6.60 4.45 9.88
C ASN A 450 -5.82 5.72 9.55
N GLY A 451 -6.42 6.59 8.74
CA GLY A 451 -5.91 7.92 8.47
C GLY A 451 -5.76 8.76 9.75
N LEU A 452 -4.80 9.67 9.74
CA LEU A 452 -4.53 10.59 10.86
C LEU A 452 -5.68 11.57 11.04
N THR A 453 -6.20 11.65 12.26
CA THR A 453 -7.15 12.67 12.67
C THR A 453 -6.60 13.44 13.86
N TYR A 454 -7.12 14.63 14.06
CA TYR A 454 -6.71 15.54 15.12
C TYR A 454 -7.90 15.94 15.99
N THR A 455 -7.62 16.42 17.19
CA THR A 455 -8.60 17.08 18.07
C THR A 455 -7.92 18.29 18.69
N ALA A 456 -8.64 19.38 18.92
CA ALA A 456 -8.12 20.54 19.65
C ALA A 456 -7.62 20.13 21.05
N ARG A 457 -6.37 20.48 21.36
CA ARG A 457 -5.78 20.36 22.69
C ARG A 457 -5.96 21.65 23.48
N ASP A 458 -5.81 22.80 22.82
CA ASP A 458 -6.01 24.14 23.39
C ASP A 458 -7.14 24.86 22.64
N LEU A 459 -8.38 24.53 23.02
CA LEU A 459 -9.57 25.08 22.37
C LEU A 459 -9.69 26.61 22.52
N PRO A 460 -9.42 27.23 23.69
CA PRO A 460 -9.44 28.69 23.82
C PRO A 460 -8.46 29.40 22.89
N ALA A 461 -7.20 28.96 22.82
CA ALA A 461 -6.20 29.59 21.94
C ALA A 461 -6.55 29.38 20.46
N LEU A 462 -7.05 28.20 20.09
CA LEU A 462 -7.53 27.93 18.74
C LEU A 462 -8.71 28.86 18.38
N ALA A 463 -9.66 29.06 19.30
CA ALA A 463 -10.80 29.95 19.09
C ALA A 463 -10.38 31.41 18.89
N GLU A 464 -9.37 31.89 19.62
CA GLU A 464 -8.80 33.23 19.43
C GLU A 464 -8.18 33.37 18.03
N TRP A 465 -7.27 32.47 17.65
CA TRP A 465 -6.66 32.43 16.31
C TRP A 465 -7.71 32.33 15.20
N LEU A 466 -8.73 31.49 15.37
CA LEU A 466 -9.79 31.30 14.39
C LEU A 466 -10.59 32.60 14.18
N GLY A 467 -10.79 33.38 15.24
CA GLY A 467 -11.48 34.68 15.18
C GLY A 467 -10.69 35.76 14.44
N GLU A 468 -9.38 35.59 14.25
CA GLU A 468 -8.55 36.50 13.44
C GLU A 468 -8.69 36.26 11.93
N ILE A 469 -9.14 35.06 11.53
CA ILE A 469 -9.19 34.63 10.11
C ILE A 469 -10.60 34.28 9.62
N VAL A 470 -11.59 34.20 10.51
CA VAL A 470 -13.01 33.92 10.17
C VAL A 470 -13.93 34.99 10.75
N ASP A 471 -14.44 35.86 9.87
CA ASP A 471 -15.41 36.91 10.23
C ASP A 471 -16.86 36.38 10.35
N ASP A 472 -17.19 35.28 9.65
CA ASP A 472 -18.54 34.69 9.66
C ASP A 472 -18.78 33.91 10.96
N LYS A 473 -19.67 34.43 11.82
CA LYS A 473 -20.00 33.81 13.11
C LYS A 473 -20.55 32.39 13.00
N ARG A 474 -21.37 32.09 11.99
CA ARG A 474 -21.94 30.74 11.82
C ARG A 474 -20.83 29.75 11.49
N LEU A 475 -19.96 30.08 10.54
CA LEU A 475 -18.82 29.24 10.18
C LEU A 475 -17.84 29.09 11.35
N PHE A 476 -17.58 30.16 12.11
CA PHE A 476 -16.76 30.11 13.31
C PHE A 476 -17.28 29.07 14.31
N ASP A 477 -18.56 29.13 14.68
CA ASP A 477 -19.19 28.18 15.62
C ASP A 477 -19.11 26.74 15.09
N GLU A 478 -19.29 26.60 13.78
CA GLU A 478 -19.24 25.34 13.05
C GLU A 478 -17.84 24.70 12.97
N LEU A 479 -16.78 25.50 12.74
CA LEU A 479 -15.39 25.06 12.77
C LEU A 479 -14.95 24.74 14.21
N LEU A 480 -15.40 25.53 15.19
CA LEU A 480 -15.13 25.26 16.60
C LEU A 480 -15.79 23.95 17.05
N ALA A 481 -16.97 23.62 16.54
CA ALA A 481 -17.63 22.34 16.79
C ALA A 481 -16.91 21.16 16.10
N LEU A 482 -16.33 21.37 14.91
CA LEU A 482 -15.55 20.36 14.17
C LEU A 482 -14.31 19.96 14.96
N VAL A 483 -13.48 20.92 15.38
CA VAL A 483 -12.18 20.65 16.03
C VAL A 483 -12.29 20.02 17.42
N GLN A 484 -13.48 20.02 18.03
CA GLN A 484 -13.76 19.33 19.30
C GLN A 484 -13.97 17.82 19.14
N LYS A 485 -14.13 17.34 17.91
CA LYS A 485 -14.24 15.92 17.57
C LYS A 485 -13.03 15.52 16.71
N PRO A 486 -12.76 14.21 16.53
CA PRO A 486 -11.77 13.76 15.56
C PRO A 486 -12.07 14.34 14.18
N PHE A 487 -11.12 15.08 13.61
CA PHE A 487 -11.25 15.72 12.31
C PHE A 487 -9.96 15.58 11.46
N THR A 488 -10.05 15.72 10.14
CA THR A 488 -8.89 15.76 9.24
C THR A 488 -8.53 17.20 8.85
N PRO A 489 -7.24 17.54 8.65
CA PRO A 489 -6.89 18.89 8.20
C PRO A 489 -7.52 19.23 6.85
N GLY A 490 -7.73 18.22 6.00
CA GLY A 490 -8.42 18.32 4.73
C GLY A 490 -9.85 18.84 4.82
N GLU A 491 -10.67 18.23 5.68
CA GLU A 491 -12.06 18.65 5.85
C GLU A 491 -12.16 20.04 6.48
N PHE A 492 -11.24 20.40 7.39
CA PHE A 492 -11.14 21.75 7.94
C PHE A 492 -10.86 22.77 6.83
N MET A 493 -9.88 22.49 5.97
CA MET A 493 -9.49 23.39 4.88
C MET A 493 -10.62 23.60 3.87
N MET A 494 -11.32 22.52 3.48
CA MET A 494 -12.46 22.64 2.57
C MET A 494 -13.63 23.45 3.13
N LYS A 495 -13.72 23.57 4.46
CA LYS A 495 -14.79 24.28 5.16
C LYS A 495 -14.43 25.75 5.41
N ILE A 496 -13.17 26.04 5.74
CA ILE A 496 -12.71 27.42 5.92
C ILE A 496 -12.67 28.19 4.59
N GLU A 497 -12.40 27.52 3.47
CA GLU A 497 -12.50 28.09 2.11
C GLU A 497 -13.85 28.77 1.84
N GLU A 498 -14.93 28.36 2.51
CA GLU A 498 -16.25 28.97 2.36
C GLU A 498 -16.31 30.42 2.91
N ALA A 499 -15.31 30.88 3.68
CA ALA A 499 -15.23 32.24 4.22
C ALA A 499 -13.98 33.03 3.87
N VAL A 500 -12.89 32.41 3.41
CA VAL A 500 -11.63 33.15 3.18
C VAL A 500 -11.80 34.12 2.01
N SER A 501 -12.07 35.39 2.33
CA SER A 501 -11.81 36.51 1.43
C SER A 501 -10.32 36.59 1.16
N ALA A 502 -9.92 36.66 -0.10
CA ALA A 502 -8.53 36.61 -0.53
C ALA A 502 -7.62 37.58 0.26
N GLY A 503 -6.55 37.07 0.89
CA GLY A 503 -5.30 37.85 0.97
C GLY A 503 -4.40 37.87 2.21
N SER A 504 -4.13 36.79 2.96
CA SER A 504 -2.95 36.85 3.87
C SER A 504 -2.15 35.57 4.10
N LEU A 505 -2.73 34.37 4.12
CA LEU A 505 -2.01 33.13 4.46
C LEU A 505 -2.21 32.02 3.40
N SER A 506 -1.15 31.28 3.11
CA SER A 506 -1.18 30.05 2.31
C SER A 506 -1.83 28.89 3.09
N TYR A 507 -2.37 27.90 2.37
CA TYR A 507 -3.03 26.75 3.02
C TYR A 507 -2.07 25.95 3.93
N ASP A 508 -0.79 25.87 3.56
CA ASP A 508 0.26 25.28 4.39
C ASP A 508 0.41 26.00 5.74
N GLU A 509 0.34 27.33 5.74
CA GLU A 509 0.45 28.15 6.94
C GLU A 509 -0.78 27.99 7.84
N ILE A 510 -1.98 27.92 7.25
CA ILE A 510 -3.23 27.68 8.00
C ILE A 510 -3.19 26.30 8.65
N VAL A 511 -2.84 25.24 7.90
CA VAL A 511 -2.75 23.89 8.47
C VAL A 511 -1.66 23.81 9.53
N SER A 512 -0.49 24.41 9.30
CA SER A 512 0.59 24.40 10.29
C SER A 512 0.15 25.10 11.58
N ALA A 513 -0.49 26.26 11.50
CA ALA A 513 -1.05 26.98 12.64
C ALA A 513 -2.12 26.14 13.38
N LEU A 514 -3.10 25.60 12.66
CA LEU A 514 -4.14 24.72 13.20
C LEU A 514 -3.54 23.55 13.99
N LEU A 515 -2.59 22.84 13.40
CA LEU A 515 -1.95 21.67 14.02
C LEU A 515 -1.07 22.02 15.24
N SER A 516 -0.75 23.29 15.47
CA SER A 516 -0.05 23.72 16.70
C SER A 516 -0.95 23.69 17.94
N PHE A 517 -2.27 23.86 17.74
CA PHE A 517 -3.29 23.84 18.79
C PHE A 517 -3.90 22.46 19.00
N CYS A 518 -3.63 21.51 18.10
CA CYS A 518 -4.23 20.18 18.10
C CYS A 518 -3.29 19.11 18.69
N ARG A 519 -3.90 17.96 19.01
CA ARG A 519 -3.21 16.69 19.23
C ARG A 519 -3.62 15.69 18.17
N GLU A 520 -2.71 14.79 17.82
CA GLU A 520 -2.98 13.63 16.98
C GLU A 520 -3.78 12.56 17.77
N ASN A 521 -4.78 11.96 17.14
CA ASN A 521 -5.59 10.87 17.73
C ASN A 521 -5.02 9.49 17.38
N ASP A 522 -5.42 8.44 18.12
CA ASP A 522 -5.00 7.07 17.87
C ASP A 522 -5.44 6.56 16.48
N VAL A 523 -4.53 5.90 15.75
CA VAL A 523 -4.77 5.37 14.39
C VAL A 523 -5.14 3.90 14.34
N GLY A 524 -4.90 3.14 15.42
CA GLY A 524 -5.14 1.70 15.46
C GLY A 524 -6.60 1.35 15.71
N GLU A 525 -7.16 0.44 14.90
CA GLU A 525 -8.53 -0.06 15.08
C GLU A 525 -8.55 -1.56 15.42
N PRO A 526 -9.33 -1.99 16.44
CA PRO A 526 -9.45 -3.40 16.82
C PRO A 526 -10.05 -4.26 15.70
N SER A 527 -9.56 -5.48 15.55
CA SER A 527 -9.92 -6.42 14.48
C SER A 527 -10.03 -7.86 14.98
N GLU A 528 -10.24 -8.80 14.06
CA GLU A 528 -10.25 -10.23 14.38
C GLU A 528 -8.82 -10.79 14.44
N GLY A 529 -8.42 -11.32 15.60
CA GLY A 529 -7.15 -12.04 15.79
C GLY A 529 -5.88 -11.20 15.61
N PHE A 530 -4.71 -11.84 15.78
CA PHE A 530 -3.40 -11.20 15.66
C PHE A 530 -2.42 -12.05 14.85
N TRP A 531 -1.89 -11.49 13.77
CA TRP A 531 -0.90 -12.14 12.92
C TRP A 531 0.46 -12.19 13.62
N ILE A 532 1.15 -13.32 13.51
CA ILE A 532 2.39 -13.56 14.26
C ILE A 532 3.61 -12.86 13.67
N ASP A 533 3.57 -12.44 12.40
CA ASP A 533 4.69 -11.82 11.67
C ASP A 533 4.74 -10.30 11.82
N HIS A 534 3.63 -9.65 12.20
CA HIS A 534 3.49 -8.18 12.14
C HIS A 534 4.59 -7.40 12.88
N TRP A 535 5.02 -7.86 14.05
CA TRP A 535 6.02 -7.15 14.83
C TRP A 535 7.40 -7.11 14.17
N THR A 536 7.69 -8.05 13.25
CA THR A 536 9.00 -8.18 12.60
C THR A 536 9.31 -6.99 11.69
N TYR A 537 8.29 -6.40 11.06
CA TYR A 537 8.44 -5.24 10.18
C TYR A 537 8.94 -3.99 10.92
N ASN A 538 8.75 -3.92 12.24
CA ASN A 538 9.32 -2.84 13.04
C ASN A 538 10.85 -2.88 13.11
N LEU A 539 11.48 -4.05 12.92
CA LEU A 539 12.95 -4.14 12.87
C LEU A 539 13.48 -3.47 11.61
N ASP A 540 12.81 -3.66 10.46
CA ASP A 540 13.19 -3.02 9.21
C ASP A 540 13.07 -1.47 9.30
N LEU A 541 12.15 -0.94 10.11
CA LEU A 541 12.05 0.51 10.40
C LEU A 541 13.30 1.02 11.14
N LEU A 542 13.81 0.25 12.10
CA LEU A 542 15.01 0.61 12.85
C LEU A 542 16.25 0.54 11.96
N ASP A 543 16.39 -0.52 11.17
CA ASP A 543 17.49 -0.68 10.21
C ASP A 543 17.59 0.55 9.30
N ASN A 544 16.47 0.96 8.71
CA ASN A 544 16.42 2.10 7.81
C ASN A 544 16.60 3.45 8.52
N PHE A 545 16.02 3.65 9.70
CA PHE A 545 16.24 4.87 10.48
C PHE A 545 17.72 5.05 10.84
N PHE A 546 18.37 4.00 11.33
CA PHE A 546 19.79 4.06 11.72
C PHE A 546 20.74 4.08 10.53
N SER A 547 20.31 3.71 9.32
CA SER A 547 21.09 3.94 8.09
C SER A 547 21.27 5.43 7.74
N ILE A 548 20.39 6.31 8.27
CA ILE A 548 20.39 7.77 8.03
C ILE A 548 20.81 8.55 9.28
N PHE A 549 20.41 8.08 10.47
CA PHE A 549 20.67 8.72 11.76
C PHE A 549 21.37 7.79 12.77
N PRO A 550 22.51 7.17 12.42
CA PRO A 550 23.20 6.22 13.29
C PRO A 550 23.65 6.84 14.62
N GLU A 551 23.91 8.15 14.64
CA GLU A 551 24.33 8.89 15.83
C GLU A 551 23.22 9.08 16.87
N ARG A 552 21.95 8.85 16.49
CA ARG A 552 20.77 9.03 17.34
C ARG A 552 20.33 7.74 18.05
N LEU A 553 21.15 6.69 18.03
CA LEU A 553 20.83 5.39 18.63
C LEU A 553 20.44 5.50 20.11
N LYS A 554 21.27 6.18 20.92
CA LYS A 554 20.97 6.40 22.35
C LYS A 554 19.71 7.24 22.56
N GLU A 555 19.58 8.32 21.80
CA GLU A 555 18.45 9.25 21.87
C GLU A 555 17.11 8.51 21.69
N VAL A 556 16.99 7.73 20.60
CA VAL A 556 15.75 7.04 20.23
C VAL A 556 15.50 5.84 21.12
N LEU A 557 16.54 5.06 21.46
CA LEU A 557 16.36 3.81 22.18
C LEU A 557 16.11 4.02 23.68
N VAL A 558 16.84 4.95 24.31
CA VAL A 558 16.92 5.09 25.77
C VAL A 558 16.38 6.43 26.26
N ASP A 559 16.85 7.55 25.68
CA ASP A 559 16.61 8.88 26.26
C ASP A 559 15.16 9.37 26.05
N LYS A 560 14.55 9.07 24.89
CA LYS A 560 13.17 9.45 24.58
C LYS A 560 12.15 8.60 25.35
N ARG A 561 11.45 9.22 26.31
CA ARG A 561 10.30 8.63 27.02
C ARG A 561 8.95 8.97 26.39
N VAL A 562 8.83 8.76 25.08
CA VAL A 562 7.60 9.06 24.29
C VAL A 562 6.82 7.81 23.89
N PHE A 563 7.32 6.63 24.23
CA PHE A 563 6.72 5.37 23.83
C PHE A 563 5.65 4.92 24.83
N THR A 564 4.62 4.27 24.33
CA THR A 564 3.54 3.65 25.12
C THR A 564 3.13 2.33 24.47
N PHE A 565 2.12 1.65 24.99
CA PHE A 565 1.56 0.43 24.42
C PHE A 565 0.12 0.65 23.95
N TYR A 566 -0.27 -0.05 22.87
CA TYR A 566 -1.65 -0.06 22.40
C TYR A 566 -2.53 -0.88 23.33
N ASP A 567 -3.66 -0.33 23.73
CA ASP A 567 -4.62 -0.94 24.64
C ASP A 567 -5.79 -1.53 23.85
N ASN A 568 -5.62 -2.78 23.40
CA ASN A 568 -6.60 -3.47 22.57
C ASN A 568 -7.71 -4.12 23.41
N PRO A 569 -9.02 -3.93 23.09
CA PRO A 569 -10.09 -4.65 23.77
C PRO A 569 -10.13 -6.16 23.47
N ASP A 570 -9.47 -6.62 22.41
CA ASP A 570 -9.28 -8.05 22.14
C ASP A 570 -8.10 -8.62 22.92
N ILE A 571 -8.31 -9.78 23.54
CA ILE A 571 -7.30 -10.46 24.36
C ILE A 571 -7.08 -11.89 23.86
N VAL A 572 -5.84 -12.35 23.98
CA VAL A 572 -5.49 -13.76 23.74
C VAL A 572 -5.90 -14.59 24.95
N MET A 573 -6.70 -15.62 24.71
CA MET A 573 -7.20 -16.52 25.72
C MET A 573 -6.09 -17.49 26.20
N PRO A 574 -6.08 -17.86 27.49
CA PRO A 574 -5.18 -18.89 28.01
C PRO A 574 -5.50 -20.26 27.41
N ARG A 575 -4.51 -21.16 27.37
CA ARG A 575 -4.56 -22.51 26.80
C ARG A 575 -5.75 -23.31 27.32
N ASN A 576 -6.03 -23.22 28.62
CA ASN A 576 -7.16 -23.89 29.29
C ASN A 576 -8.56 -23.35 28.88
N LYS A 577 -8.64 -22.39 27.95
CA LYS A 577 -9.88 -21.86 27.36
C LYS A 577 -9.96 -22.01 25.83
N LYS A 578 -8.85 -22.34 25.16
CA LYS A 578 -8.77 -22.36 23.68
C LYS A 578 -8.38 -23.71 23.07
N TYR A 579 -7.79 -24.62 23.85
CA TYR A 579 -7.48 -25.97 23.38
C TYR A 579 -8.68 -26.90 23.57
N VAL A 580 -9.20 -27.39 22.45
CA VAL A 580 -10.48 -28.10 22.40
C VAL A 580 -10.37 -29.44 21.67
N MET A 581 -11.21 -30.39 22.06
CA MET A 581 -11.39 -31.67 21.38
C MET A 581 -12.44 -31.56 20.28
N VAL A 582 -12.06 -31.86 19.05
CA VAL A 582 -12.94 -31.88 17.88
C VAL A 582 -12.66 -33.13 17.06
N ASP A 583 -13.67 -33.96 16.85
CA ASP A 583 -13.59 -35.21 16.08
C ASP A 583 -12.39 -36.11 16.47
N GLY A 584 -12.12 -36.20 17.77
CA GLY A 584 -11.02 -37.01 18.32
C GLY A 584 -9.63 -36.40 18.17
N LYS A 585 -9.52 -35.13 17.75
CA LYS A 585 -8.24 -34.40 17.64
C LYS A 585 -8.28 -33.11 18.45
N VAL A 586 -7.13 -32.71 18.98
CA VAL A 586 -7.00 -31.41 19.67
C VAL A 586 -6.82 -30.29 18.64
N ARG A 587 -7.53 -29.18 18.84
CA ARG A 587 -7.47 -27.96 18.03
C ARG A 587 -7.37 -26.74 18.92
N GLN A 588 -6.92 -25.62 18.37
CA GLN A 588 -6.98 -24.32 19.03
C GLN A 588 -8.08 -23.47 18.39
N TYR A 589 -9.21 -23.26 19.08
CA TYR A 589 -10.32 -22.44 18.57
C TYR A 589 -10.81 -21.43 19.60
N GLY A 590 -11.14 -20.23 19.12
CA GLY A 590 -11.53 -19.10 19.96
C GLY A 590 -10.37 -18.56 20.78
N ALA A 591 -9.19 -18.46 20.15
CA ALA A 591 -7.96 -18.05 20.81
C ALA A 591 -7.94 -16.55 21.12
N VAL A 592 -8.71 -15.73 20.41
CA VAL A 592 -8.86 -14.30 20.66
C VAL A 592 -10.32 -13.95 20.94
N LYS A 593 -10.55 -13.14 21.98
CA LYS A 593 -11.90 -12.68 22.35
C LYS A 593 -11.93 -11.20 22.70
N ARG A 594 -13.03 -10.55 22.33
CA ARG A 594 -13.36 -9.18 22.74
C ARG A 594 -13.74 -9.16 24.22
N ASN A 595 -12.90 -8.58 25.07
CA ASN A 595 -13.23 -8.36 26.48
C ASN A 595 -14.20 -7.16 26.62
N LYS A 596 -15.45 -7.46 26.99
CA LYS A 596 -16.52 -6.47 27.08
C LYS A 596 -16.25 -5.38 28.13
N ASP A 597 -15.65 -5.73 29.27
CA ASP A 597 -15.39 -4.77 30.34
C ASP A 597 -14.18 -3.89 30.02
N LYS A 598 -13.16 -4.46 29.37
CA LYS A 598 -12.05 -3.69 28.80
C LYS A 598 -12.54 -2.70 27.73
N LEU A 599 -13.42 -3.14 26.82
CA LEU A 599 -14.02 -2.26 25.82
C LEU A 599 -14.81 -1.11 26.43
N LYS A 600 -15.58 -1.36 27.50
CA LYS A 600 -16.29 -0.30 28.24
C LYS A 600 -15.31 0.70 28.86
N LEU A 601 -14.23 0.20 29.49
CA LEU A 601 -13.20 1.05 30.09
C LEU A 601 -12.53 1.94 29.03
N ILE A 602 -12.10 1.37 27.91
CA ILE A 602 -11.52 2.11 26.77
C ILE A 602 -12.47 3.20 26.28
N ARG A 603 -13.75 2.88 26.07
CA ARG A 603 -14.77 3.82 25.60
C ARG A 603 -15.12 4.92 26.60
N SER A 604 -14.86 4.72 27.90
CA SER A 604 -15.09 5.75 28.92
C SER A 604 -14.00 6.83 28.99
N ARG A 605 -12.87 6.64 28.31
CA ARG A 605 -11.76 7.59 28.31
C ARG A 605 -12.07 8.78 27.40
N ALA A 606 -11.86 10.00 27.90
CA ALA A 606 -12.11 11.23 27.15
C ALA A 606 -11.04 11.54 26.09
N ALA A 607 -9.84 10.98 26.24
CA ALA A 607 -8.70 11.17 25.32
C ALA A 607 -7.82 9.91 25.33
N ASP A 608 -7.13 9.68 24.21
CA ASP A 608 -6.20 8.55 24.02
C ASP A 608 -6.81 7.22 24.48
N PRO A 609 -7.99 6.83 23.95
CA PRO A 609 -8.73 5.69 24.47
C PRO A 609 -7.96 4.38 24.33
N TYR A 610 -7.08 4.25 23.33
CA TYR A 610 -6.33 3.02 23.05
C TYR A 610 -4.87 3.06 23.49
N LYS A 611 -4.50 3.91 24.45
CA LYS A 611 -3.18 3.88 25.10
C LYS A 611 -3.25 3.20 26.46
N VAL A 612 -2.28 2.34 26.77
CA VAL A 612 -2.17 1.65 28.07
C VAL A 612 -1.97 2.67 29.19
N ARG A 613 -2.65 2.44 30.32
CA ARG A 613 -2.67 3.34 31.48
C ARG A 613 -2.20 2.65 32.76
N ILE A 614 -1.69 3.45 33.69
CA ILE A 614 -1.35 3.02 35.05
C ILE A 614 -2.62 2.74 35.88
N GLU A 615 -2.45 2.28 37.12
CA GLU A 615 -3.56 1.91 38.02
C GLU A 615 -4.54 0.91 37.38
N ASN A 616 -3.99 -0.06 36.63
CA ASN A 616 -4.76 -1.08 35.92
C ASN A 616 -5.79 -0.48 34.96
N GLY A 617 -5.38 0.52 34.19
CA GLY A 617 -6.20 1.11 33.12
C GLY A 617 -7.00 2.35 33.49
N ARG A 618 -6.92 2.80 34.74
CA ARG A 618 -7.74 3.90 35.30
C ARG A 618 -6.98 5.23 35.45
N GLY A 619 -5.65 5.19 35.52
CA GLY A 619 -4.82 6.37 35.70
C GLY A 619 -4.44 7.09 34.39
N SER A 620 -3.31 7.79 34.43
CA SER A 620 -2.70 8.43 33.25
C SER A 620 -2.10 7.40 32.28
N VAL A 621 -1.81 7.84 31.05
CA VAL A 621 -1.11 7.02 30.05
C VAL A 621 0.28 6.66 30.57
N TYR A 622 0.63 5.37 30.50
CA TYR A 622 1.97 4.91 30.83
C TYR A 622 2.94 5.26 29.69
N THR A 623 4.09 5.85 30.03
CA THR A 623 5.13 6.22 29.06
C THR A 623 6.49 5.65 29.45
N THR A 624 7.21 5.17 28.44
CA THR A 624 8.51 4.51 28.55
C THR A 624 9.35 4.81 27.30
N ASN A 625 10.47 4.11 27.12
CA ASN A 625 11.34 4.24 25.96
C ASN A 625 11.27 3.00 25.04
N LEU A 626 11.90 3.10 23.87
CA LEU A 626 11.90 2.01 22.88
C LEU A 626 12.65 0.76 23.39
N PHE A 627 13.67 0.94 24.24
CA PHE A 627 14.39 -0.17 24.88
C PHE A 627 13.42 -1.11 25.61
N VAL A 628 12.55 -0.55 26.47
CA VAL A 628 11.55 -1.32 27.22
C VAL A 628 10.50 -1.94 26.30
N LYS A 629 10.09 -1.23 25.24
CA LYS A 629 9.17 -1.76 24.22
C LYS A 629 9.72 -3.03 23.57
N MET A 630 10.98 -3.00 23.14
CA MET A 630 11.61 -4.17 22.51
C MET A 630 11.87 -5.29 23.52
N LEU A 631 12.28 -4.96 24.74
CA LEU A 631 12.47 -5.96 25.80
C LEU A 631 11.16 -6.71 26.12
N SER A 632 10.05 -5.99 26.23
CA SER A 632 8.71 -6.57 26.38
C SER A 632 8.32 -7.45 25.19
N LEU A 633 8.60 -7.02 23.95
CA LEU A 633 8.33 -7.79 22.75
C LEU A 633 9.14 -9.09 22.72
N ILE A 634 10.44 -9.03 23.00
CA ILE A 634 11.35 -10.18 23.03
C ILE A 634 10.88 -11.20 24.08
N ALA A 635 10.56 -10.76 25.30
CA ALA A 635 10.09 -11.64 26.37
C ALA A 635 8.80 -12.39 25.98
N ASN A 636 7.81 -11.68 25.42
CA ASN A 636 6.58 -12.31 24.93
C ASN A 636 6.84 -13.35 23.85
N LYS A 637 7.77 -13.08 22.93
CA LYS A 637 8.04 -13.95 21.78
C LYS A 637 8.89 -15.17 22.16
N ILE A 638 9.84 -15.04 23.08
CA ILE A 638 10.56 -16.18 23.68
C ILE A 638 9.59 -17.12 24.40
N ALA A 639 8.65 -16.57 25.16
CA ALA A 639 7.61 -17.35 25.83
C ALA A 639 6.50 -17.89 24.89
N SER A 640 6.69 -17.76 23.57
CA SER A 640 5.77 -18.25 22.54
C SER A 640 6.41 -19.26 21.60
N LEU A 641 7.60 -19.78 21.94
CA LEU A 641 8.21 -20.91 21.24
C LEU A 641 7.34 -22.16 21.41
N ASP A 642 7.27 -22.98 20.36
CA ASP A 642 6.48 -24.21 20.31
C ASP A 642 7.03 -25.33 21.23
N PRO A 643 6.33 -26.46 21.37
CA PRO A 643 6.75 -27.56 22.25
C PRO A 643 8.12 -28.18 21.93
N GLU A 644 8.62 -28.02 20.70
CA GLU A 644 9.96 -28.45 20.29
C GLU A 644 11.00 -27.33 20.42
N GLY A 645 10.56 -26.09 20.66
CA GLY A 645 11.37 -24.88 20.71
C GLY A 645 11.85 -24.41 19.34
N ILE A 646 11.22 -24.80 18.23
CA ILE A 646 11.71 -24.52 16.87
C ILE A 646 11.02 -23.28 16.28
N GLY A 647 9.68 -23.27 16.24
CA GLY A 647 8.89 -22.16 15.71
C GLY A 647 8.22 -21.33 16.80
N ILE A 648 7.80 -20.12 16.46
CA ILE A 648 6.85 -19.34 17.27
C ILE A 648 5.43 -19.79 16.97
N GLU A 649 4.62 -20.05 17.99
CA GLU A 649 3.24 -20.54 17.86
C GLU A 649 2.28 -19.50 17.26
N MET A 650 1.39 -19.98 16.39
CA MET A 650 0.24 -19.23 15.85
C MET A 650 -0.91 -19.19 16.87
N GLU A 651 -0.66 -18.58 18.03
CA GLU A 651 -1.51 -18.70 19.22
C GLU A 651 -2.73 -17.75 19.28
N ALA A 652 -2.91 -16.92 18.26
CA ALA A 652 -3.84 -15.78 18.25
C ALA A 652 -4.76 -15.72 17.01
N ASP A 653 -5.25 -16.89 16.59
CA ASP A 653 -6.24 -17.10 15.50
C ASP A 653 -5.79 -16.71 14.07
N LYS A 654 -4.61 -16.10 13.88
CA LYS A 654 -4.10 -15.69 12.55
C LYS A 654 -2.71 -16.27 12.27
N PRO A 655 -2.40 -16.56 10.99
CA PRO A 655 -1.09 -17.09 10.59
C PRO A 655 -0.02 -15.96 10.52
N GLY A 656 1.11 -16.24 9.87
CA GLY A 656 2.13 -15.25 9.52
C GLY A 656 1.88 -14.63 8.14
N TRP A 657 2.94 -14.49 7.33
CA TRP A 657 2.86 -13.73 6.07
C TRP A 657 1.79 -14.28 5.09
N ASN A 658 1.76 -15.61 4.92
CA ASN A 658 0.89 -16.33 3.98
C ASN A 658 -0.53 -16.50 4.55
N ASP A 659 -1.37 -15.49 4.36
CA ASP A 659 -2.74 -15.43 4.92
C ASP A 659 -3.66 -16.64 4.55
N PRO A 660 -3.63 -17.20 3.33
CA PRO A 660 -4.40 -18.39 2.99
C PRO A 660 -3.99 -19.68 3.72
N LEU A 661 -2.94 -19.67 4.55
CA LEU A 661 -2.66 -20.71 5.53
C LEU A 661 -3.44 -20.49 6.85
N ASN A 662 -4.62 -19.90 6.74
CA ASN A 662 -5.50 -19.51 7.84
C ASN A 662 -6.00 -20.67 8.72
N GLY A 663 -5.76 -21.92 8.35
CA GLY A 663 -6.08 -23.08 9.18
C GLY A 663 -4.95 -23.49 10.13
N LEU A 664 -3.71 -23.07 9.86
CA LEU A 664 -2.55 -23.36 10.70
C LEU A 664 -2.70 -22.96 12.19
N PRO A 665 -3.28 -21.78 12.54
CA PRO A 665 -3.54 -21.44 13.95
C PRO A 665 -4.41 -22.47 14.67
N GLY A 666 -5.40 -23.06 13.97
CA GLY A 666 -6.28 -24.09 14.52
C GLY A 666 -5.59 -25.43 14.75
N LEU A 667 -4.49 -25.69 14.03
CA LEU A 667 -3.69 -26.91 14.09
C LEU A 667 -2.52 -26.82 15.08
N LEU A 668 -2.52 -25.81 15.96
CA LEU A 668 -1.41 -25.52 16.88
C LEU A 668 -0.09 -25.37 16.14
N ALA A 669 -0.13 -24.78 14.94
CA ALA A 669 1.06 -24.65 14.12
C ALA A 669 2.00 -23.57 14.65
N SER A 670 3.26 -23.66 14.23
CA SER A 670 4.31 -22.69 14.54
C SER A 670 5.14 -22.38 13.29
N SER A 671 5.96 -21.32 13.37
CA SER A 671 6.76 -20.84 12.24
C SER A 671 8.19 -20.51 12.63
N LEU A 672 9.15 -21.00 11.84
CA LEU A 672 10.59 -20.73 12.03
C LEU A 672 10.96 -19.30 11.65
N SER A 673 10.24 -18.69 10.70
CA SER A 673 10.54 -17.32 10.22
C SER A 673 10.51 -16.31 11.37
N GLU A 674 9.48 -16.34 12.21
CA GLU A 674 9.36 -15.45 13.35
C GLU A 674 10.40 -15.76 14.44
N THR A 675 10.84 -17.02 14.59
CA THR A 675 11.97 -17.38 15.48
C THR A 675 13.29 -16.76 15.01
N LEU A 676 13.52 -16.73 13.70
CA LEU A 676 14.70 -16.12 13.10
C LEU A 676 14.67 -14.59 13.26
N GLU A 677 13.51 -13.97 13.06
CA GLU A 677 13.34 -12.53 13.37
C GLU A 677 13.50 -12.23 14.86
N LEU A 678 13.16 -13.17 15.75
CA LEU A 678 13.39 -13.02 17.19
C LEU A 678 14.88 -13.04 17.52
N THR A 679 15.65 -13.85 16.80
CA THR A 679 17.12 -13.84 16.89
C THR A 679 17.68 -12.48 16.47
N ARG A 680 17.14 -11.87 15.39
CA ARG A 680 17.50 -10.51 14.97
C ARG A 680 17.15 -9.46 16.03
N ALA A 681 15.97 -9.53 16.64
CA ALA A 681 15.56 -8.59 17.69
C ALA A 681 16.47 -8.65 18.92
N CYS A 682 16.81 -9.86 19.38
CA CYS A 682 17.76 -10.06 20.49
C CYS A 682 19.15 -9.50 20.16
N SER A 683 19.65 -9.81 18.96
CA SER A 683 20.97 -9.36 18.50
C SER A 683 21.02 -7.84 18.36
N PHE A 684 19.98 -7.23 17.78
CA PHE A 684 19.88 -5.79 17.65
C PHE A 684 19.93 -5.08 19.01
N LEU A 685 19.19 -5.56 20.02
CA LEU A 685 19.22 -4.94 21.34
C LEU A 685 20.57 -5.12 22.04
N GLN A 686 21.19 -6.29 21.90
CA GLN A 686 22.53 -6.56 22.43
C GLN A 686 23.60 -5.65 21.78
N ASP A 687 23.56 -5.53 20.45
CA ASP A 687 24.46 -4.67 19.70
C ASP A 687 24.24 -3.19 20.05
N ALA A 688 22.98 -2.77 20.23
CA ALA A 688 22.66 -1.42 20.61
C ALA A 688 23.20 -1.07 22.02
N ILE A 689 23.07 -1.99 23.00
CA ILE A 689 23.66 -1.83 24.33
C ILE A 689 25.18 -1.62 24.23
N SER A 690 25.85 -2.43 23.41
CA SER A 690 27.30 -2.31 23.18
C SER A 690 27.68 -0.99 22.51
N ARG A 691 26.99 -0.60 21.43
CA ARG A 691 27.25 0.62 20.67
C ARG A 691 26.96 1.90 21.43
N ILE A 692 25.96 1.90 22.31
CA ILE A 692 25.66 3.03 23.20
C ILE A 692 26.73 3.14 24.31
N GLY A 693 27.40 2.04 24.65
CA GLY A 693 28.35 1.96 25.75
C GLY A 693 27.65 1.89 27.11
N LEU A 694 26.55 1.13 27.21
CA LEU A 694 25.86 0.92 28.48
C LEU A 694 26.60 -0.09 29.37
N GLU A 695 27.03 0.38 30.54
CA GLU A 695 27.79 -0.37 31.52
C GLU A 695 26.90 -1.26 32.39
N ASP A 696 27.46 -2.37 32.89
CA ASP A 696 26.70 -3.40 33.61
C ASP A 696 25.98 -2.90 34.87
N TYR A 697 26.49 -1.85 35.50
CA TYR A 697 25.93 -1.26 36.72
C TYR A 697 24.83 -0.23 36.46
N GLU A 698 24.67 0.25 35.22
CA GLU A 698 23.60 1.18 34.87
C GLU A 698 22.24 0.49 34.96
N CYS A 699 21.18 1.26 35.22
CA CYS A 699 19.82 0.75 35.35
C CYS A 699 18.88 1.39 34.34
N ILE A 700 17.86 0.63 33.91
CA ILE A 700 16.74 1.13 33.13
C ILE A 700 15.45 0.84 33.91
N PRO A 701 14.58 1.85 34.11
CA PRO A 701 13.29 1.63 34.76
C PRO A 701 12.35 0.87 33.81
N ILE A 702 11.81 -0.24 34.30
CA ILE A 702 10.78 -1.01 33.61
C ILE A 702 9.58 -1.22 34.53
N PHE A 703 8.38 -1.41 33.98
CA PHE A 703 7.20 -1.64 34.83
C PHE A 703 7.28 -3.01 35.54
N GLU A 704 6.84 -3.05 36.81
CA GLU A 704 6.98 -4.19 37.73
C GLU A 704 6.52 -5.53 37.11
N GLU A 705 5.43 -5.52 36.35
CA GLU A 705 4.92 -6.74 35.72
C GLU A 705 5.87 -7.32 34.67
N LEU A 706 6.64 -6.49 33.95
CA LEU A 706 7.63 -6.94 32.99
C LEU A 706 8.90 -7.48 33.67
N ASP A 707 9.33 -6.86 34.77
CA ASP A 707 10.46 -7.33 35.57
C ASP A 707 10.22 -8.75 36.09
N VAL A 708 9.06 -8.98 36.71
CA VAL A 708 8.65 -10.32 37.16
C VAL A 708 8.59 -11.29 35.97
N PHE A 709 8.01 -10.87 34.84
CA PHE A 709 7.90 -11.72 33.66
C PHE A 709 9.27 -12.15 33.13
N ILE A 710 10.23 -11.23 33.03
CA ILE A 710 11.59 -11.52 32.54
C ILE A 710 12.33 -12.42 33.53
N THR A 711 12.23 -12.14 34.83
CA THR A 711 12.91 -12.92 35.87
C THR A 711 12.45 -14.38 35.85
N ASP A 712 11.13 -14.62 35.91
CA ASP A 712 10.55 -15.97 35.86
C ASP A 712 10.95 -16.69 34.55
N LEU A 713 10.93 -15.96 33.42
CA LEU A 713 11.30 -16.53 32.13
C LEU A 713 12.79 -16.86 32.04
N MET A 714 13.68 -16.06 32.63
CA MET A 714 15.11 -16.35 32.70
C MET A 714 15.38 -17.66 33.45
N GLU A 715 14.70 -17.90 34.56
CA GLU A 715 14.80 -19.15 35.32
C GLU A 715 14.37 -20.35 34.46
N ALA A 716 13.22 -20.25 33.79
CA ALA A 716 12.74 -21.30 32.89
C ALA A 716 13.72 -21.59 31.72
N ILE A 717 14.34 -20.56 31.13
CA ILE A 717 15.35 -20.73 30.08
C ILE A 717 16.59 -21.43 30.65
N GLU A 718 17.02 -21.07 31.85
CA GLU A 718 18.18 -21.68 32.50
C GLU A 718 17.96 -23.16 32.82
N GLU A 719 16.80 -23.51 33.35
CA GLU A 719 16.40 -24.90 33.56
C GLU A 719 16.39 -25.68 32.24
N ARG A 720 15.83 -25.10 31.17
CA ARG A 720 15.83 -25.70 29.81
C ARG A 720 17.23 -25.98 29.29
N LEU A 721 18.14 -25.01 29.43
CA LEU A 721 19.50 -25.11 28.89
C LEU A 721 20.38 -26.08 29.71
N ASN A 722 20.16 -26.19 31.02
CA ASN A 722 20.98 -27.02 31.92
C ASN A 722 20.41 -28.43 32.12
N SER A 723 19.13 -28.67 31.81
CA SER A 723 18.50 -29.97 31.99
C SER A 723 18.97 -31.00 30.96
N ALA A 724 19.22 -32.22 31.43
CA ALA A 724 19.48 -33.40 30.61
C ALA A 724 18.20 -34.26 30.39
N ASP A 725 17.04 -33.81 30.87
CA ASP A 725 15.76 -34.50 30.66
C ASP A 725 15.40 -34.48 29.17
N GLU A 726 15.01 -35.63 28.62
CA GLU A 726 14.53 -35.74 27.24
C GLU A 726 13.28 -34.87 26.99
N ASN A 727 12.46 -34.66 28.01
CA ASN A 727 11.26 -33.82 27.97
C ASN A 727 11.52 -32.34 28.29
N ARG A 728 12.79 -31.92 28.47
CA ARG A 728 13.15 -30.52 28.79
C ARG A 728 12.48 -29.50 27.88
N ARG A 729 12.21 -29.87 26.61
CA ARG A 729 11.56 -28.99 25.64
C ARG A 729 10.10 -28.70 25.97
N PHE A 730 9.35 -29.76 26.25
CA PHE A 730 7.96 -29.69 26.66
C PHE A 730 7.81 -29.00 28.02
N LEU A 731 8.70 -29.28 28.98
CA LEU A 731 8.69 -28.65 30.30
C LEU A 731 8.88 -27.13 30.19
N PHE A 732 9.85 -26.68 29.40
CA PHE A 732 10.03 -25.25 29.11
C PHE A 732 8.80 -24.64 28.43
N TRP A 733 8.23 -25.32 27.43
CA TRP A 733 7.04 -24.84 26.76
C TRP A 733 5.89 -24.64 27.74
N ASP A 734 5.63 -25.60 28.61
CA ASP A 734 4.52 -25.50 29.57
C ASP A 734 4.75 -24.37 30.59
N ASP A 735 5.98 -24.25 31.09
CA ASP A 735 6.31 -23.25 32.11
C ASP A 735 6.35 -21.83 31.55
N SER A 736 7.00 -21.63 30.40
CA SER A 736 7.02 -20.32 29.72
C SER A 736 5.62 -19.84 29.32
N HIS A 737 4.74 -20.75 28.91
CA HIS A 737 3.34 -20.40 28.61
C HIS A 737 2.57 -20.00 29.86
N ARG A 738 2.73 -20.72 30.98
CA ARG A 738 2.13 -20.36 32.28
C ARG A 738 2.59 -18.96 32.72
N ILE A 739 3.90 -18.69 32.61
CA ILE A 739 4.50 -17.39 32.94
C ILE A 739 3.90 -16.28 32.06
N LYS A 740 3.82 -16.49 30.74
CA LYS A 740 3.20 -15.56 29.77
C LYS A 740 1.72 -15.31 30.04
N GLU A 741 0.95 -16.35 30.35
CA GLU A 741 -0.48 -16.25 30.67
C GLU A 741 -0.71 -15.41 31.93
N ASN A 742 0.11 -15.62 32.98
CA ASN A 742 0.07 -14.81 34.21
C ASN A 742 0.41 -13.34 33.93
N TYR A 743 1.40 -13.07 33.09
CA TYR A 743 1.75 -11.72 32.67
C TYR A 743 0.62 -11.02 31.91
N ARG A 744 0.00 -11.73 30.96
CA ARG A 744 -1.16 -11.22 30.19
C ARG A 744 -2.36 -10.94 31.08
N GLU A 745 -2.64 -11.82 32.05
CA GLU A 745 -3.72 -11.60 33.02
C GLU A 745 -3.50 -10.31 33.82
N LYS A 746 -2.29 -10.13 34.37
CA LYS A 746 -1.93 -8.93 35.15
C LYS A 746 -1.99 -7.64 34.33
N THR A 747 -1.62 -7.70 33.06
CA THR A 747 -1.57 -6.52 32.17
C THR A 747 -2.84 -6.30 31.35
N THR A 748 -3.87 -7.14 31.53
CA THR A 748 -5.08 -7.14 30.68
C THR A 748 -5.76 -5.78 30.60
N PHE A 749 -5.88 -5.05 31.71
CA PHE A 749 -6.56 -3.74 31.75
C PHE A 749 -5.60 -2.54 31.68
N GLY A 750 -4.31 -2.75 31.93
CA GLY A 750 -3.29 -1.73 32.06
C GLY A 750 -2.13 -2.24 32.93
N VAL A 751 -1.27 -1.34 33.38
CA VAL A 751 -0.15 -1.68 34.30
C VAL A 751 -0.39 -1.05 35.67
N SER A 752 0.30 -1.51 36.72
CA SER A 752 0.24 -0.92 38.05
C SER A 752 0.73 0.54 38.06
N GLY A 753 1.75 0.84 37.26
CA GLY A 753 2.45 2.14 37.23
C GLY A 753 3.69 2.20 38.13
N LYS A 754 4.01 1.12 38.86
CA LYS A 754 5.28 1.00 39.57
C LYS A 754 6.39 0.62 38.58
N GLU A 755 7.54 1.28 38.69
CA GLU A 755 8.74 0.93 37.93
C GLU A 755 9.80 0.33 38.86
N THR A 756 10.48 -0.70 38.37
CA THR A 756 11.65 -1.33 38.99
C THR A 756 12.90 -0.94 38.18
N GLU A 757 13.97 -0.58 38.87
CA GLU A 757 15.28 -0.31 38.26
C GLU A 757 16.01 -1.63 37.95
N VAL A 758 16.07 -2.00 36.67
CA VAL A 758 16.73 -3.23 36.23
C VAL A 758 18.12 -2.93 35.68
N LYS A 759 19.13 -3.65 36.17
CA LYS A 759 20.52 -3.48 35.74
C LYS A 759 20.72 -3.97 34.31
N ILE A 760 21.55 -3.25 33.56
CA ILE A 760 21.97 -3.66 32.21
C ILE A 760 22.61 -5.05 32.21
N SER A 761 23.33 -5.45 33.27
CA SER A 761 23.87 -6.80 33.41
C SER A 761 22.80 -7.88 33.34
N MET A 762 21.62 -7.65 33.94
CA MET A 762 20.50 -8.59 33.92
C MET A 762 19.86 -8.66 32.52
N VAL A 763 19.70 -7.52 31.85
CA VAL A 763 19.21 -7.49 30.46
C VAL A 763 20.18 -8.23 29.54
N LYS A 764 21.49 -7.99 29.64
CA LYS A 764 22.51 -8.71 28.88
C LYS A 764 22.43 -10.21 29.13
N ASP A 765 22.27 -10.65 30.38
CA ASP A 765 22.13 -12.06 30.73
C ASP A 765 20.85 -12.67 30.13
N PHE A 766 19.70 -11.99 30.23
CA PHE A 766 18.45 -12.43 29.58
C PHE A 766 18.62 -12.59 28.07
N LEU A 767 19.20 -11.60 27.39
CA LEU A 767 19.42 -11.64 25.94
C LEU A 767 20.39 -12.76 25.56
N ASN A 768 21.49 -12.95 26.31
CA ASN A 768 22.44 -14.03 26.09
C ASN A 768 21.80 -15.41 26.27
N LYS A 769 21.04 -15.62 27.35
CA LYS A 769 20.30 -16.87 27.57
C LYS A 769 19.27 -17.12 26.47
N SER A 770 18.57 -16.08 26.03
CA SER A 770 17.61 -16.14 24.92
C SER A 770 18.29 -16.51 23.60
N LEU A 771 19.39 -15.86 23.24
CA LEU A 771 20.16 -16.18 22.03
C LEU A 771 20.70 -17.62 22.07
N ARG A 772 21.24 -18.06 23.21
CA ARG A 772 21.68 -19.45 23.39
C ARG A 772 20.54 -20.45 23.22
N LEU A 773 19.34 -20.14 23.73
CA LEU A 773 18.16 -20.97 23.52
C LEU A 773 17.78 -21.05 22.04
N LEU A 774 17.79 -19.93 21.33
CA LEU A 774 17.49 -19.87 19.88
C LEU A 774 18.55 -20.59 19.04
N ASP A 775 19.84 -20.42 19.34
CA ASP A 775 20.92 -21.12 18.65
C ASP A 775 20.88 -22.64 18.90
N SER A 776 20.38 -23.07 20.08
CA SER A 776 20.21 -24.49 20.39
C SER A 776 19.27 -25.22 19.44
N ILE A 777 18.42 -24.49 18.70
CA ILE A 777 17.59 -25.04 17.63
C ILE A 777 18.49 -25.74 16.62
N PHE A 778 19.55 -25.08 16.15
CA PHE A 778 20.42 -25.61 15.10
C PHE A 778 21.50 -26.57 15.64
N SER A 779 21.92 -26.43 16.91
CA SER A 779 22.96 -27.31 17.49
C SER A 779 22.41 -28.60 18.10
N ASP A 780 21.25 -28.55 18.74
CA ASP A 780 20.72 -29.64 19.58
C ASP A 780 19.56 -30.39 18.92
N THR A 781 18.96 -29.84 17.86
CA THR A 781 17.86 -30.49 17.15
C THR A 781 18.39 -31.33 15.99
N PRO A 782 17.87 -32.56 15.78
CA PRO A 782 18.15 -33.32 14.58
C PRO A 782 17.95 -32.49 13.30
N HIS A 783 18.95 -32.50 12.42
CA HIS A 783 18.98 -31.69 11.21
C HIS A 783 17.75 -31.89 10.32
N ASP A 784 17.21 -33.10 10.26
CA ASP A 784 16.03 -33.47 9.45
C ASP A 784 14.70 -32.94 10.00
N LYS A 785 14.66 -32.45 11.25
CA LYS A 785 13.52 -31.68 11.78
C LYS A 785 13.49 -30.26 11.24
N ILE A 786 14.63 -29.67 10.89
CA ILE A 786 14.73 -28.25 10.47
C ILE A 786 14.88 -28.14 8.96
N PHE A 787 15.66 -29.03 8.36
CA PHE A 787 15.99 -29.01 6.94
C PHE A 787 15.45 -30.26 6.24
N HIS A 788 14.85 -30.04 5.09
CA HIS A 788 14.52 -31.11 4.18
C HIS A 788 15.80 -31.71 3.57
N LYS A 789 15.72 -32.94 3.05
CA LYS A 789 16.86 -33.67 2.46
C LYS A 789 17.58 -32.95 1.31
N ASN A 790 16.96 -31.93 0.70
CA ASN A 790 17.58 -31.09 -0.33
C ASN A 790 18.26 -29.84 0.24
N GLY A 791 18.33 -29.70 1.57
CA GLY A 791 18.97 -28.59 2.27
C GLY A 791 18.12 -27.33 2.44
N VAL A 792 16.87 -27.30 1.95
CA VAL A 792 15.94 -26.18 2.20
C VAL A 792 15.34 -26.32 3.60
N CYS A 793 15.29 -25.23 4.37
CA CYS A 793 14.66 -25.23 5.69
C CYS A 793 13.12 -25.28 5.60
N TYR A 794 12.49 -25.94 6.56
CA TYR A 794 11.04 -25.89 6.72
C TYR A 794 10.62 -24.54 7.30
N THR A 795 9.48 -24.02 6.87
CA THR A 795 8.92 -22.75 7.35
C THR A 795 7.92 -22.97 8.48
N TYR A 796 6.97 -23.89 8.27
CA TYR A 796 5.85 -24.12 9.18
C TYR A 796 5.85 -25.54 9.74
N PHE A 797 5.38 -25.68 10.97
CA PHE A 797 5.30 -26.95 11.68
C PHE A 797 3.93 -27.14 12.30
N LEU A 798 3.39 -28.36 12.24
CA LEU A 798 2.17 -28.75 12.94
C LEU A 798 2.55 -29.43 14.26
N ASN A 799 2.03 -28.95 15.38
CA ASN A 799 2.28 -29.56 16.70
C ASN A 799 1.09 -30.45 17.08
N GLU A 800 1.10 -31.71 16.63
CA GLU A 800 -0.01 -32.63 16.88
C GLU A 800 0.00 -33.16 18.32
N VAL A 801 -1.04 -32.86 19.10
CA VAL A 801 -1.19 -33.43 20.45
C VAL A 801 -1.47 -34.94 20.36
N LYS A 802 -0.62 -35.75 21.02
CA LYS A 802 -0.76 -37.22 21.07
C LYS A 802 -1.38 -37.73 22.36
N ARG A 803 -1.14 -37.02 23.46
CA ARG A 803 -1.74 -37.33 24.77
C ARG A 803 -2.29 -36.05 25.36
N TYR A 804 -3.47 -36.14 25.99
CA TYR A 804 -4.15 -35.02 26.60
C TYR A 804 -4.99 -35.50 27.78
N GLU A 805 -5.34 -34.57 28.66
CA GLU A 805 -6.32 -34.75 29.73
C GLU A 805 -7.53 -33.83 29.50
N GLN A 806 -8.73 -34.31 29.84
CA GLN A 806 -9.92 -33.46 29.82
C GLN A 806 -9.90 -32.51 31.02
N ILE A 807 -10.34 -31.27 30.78
CA ILE A 807 -10.55 -30.30 31.84
C ILE A 807 -11.99 -30.47 32.35
N TYR A 808 -12.17 -30.61 33.67
CA TYR A 808 -13.48 -30.78 34.30
C TYR A 808 -13.86 -29.54 35.12
N LEU A 809 -15.15 -29.22 35.20
CA LEU A 809 -15.68 -28.11 36.01
C LEU A 809 -15.70 -28.45 37.50
N ASP A 810 -15.75 -29.75 37.84
CA ASP A 810 -15.80 -30.26 39.20
C ASP A 810 -14.63 -31.21 39.50
N GLY A 811 -14.29 -31.34 40.79
CA GLY A 811 -13.25 -32.26 41.25
C GLY A 811 -13.63 -33.74 41.11
N ASP A 812 -14.92 -34.04 40.97
CA ASP A 812 -15.47 -35.39 40.78
C ASP A 812 -15.40 -35.87 39.32
N LYS A 813 -14.96 -35.02 38.38
CA LYS A 813 -14.84 -35.29 36.93
C LYS A 813 -16.16 -35.71 36.26
N LYS A 814 -17.29 -35.14 36.69
CA LYS A 814 -18.61 -35.46 36.11
C LYS A 814 -18.96 -34.57 34.93
N GLU A 815 -18.51 -33.32 34.94
CA GLU A 815 -18.84 -32.34 33.89
C GLU A 815 -17.57 -31.81 33.23
N VAL A 816 -17.44 -32.03 31.92
CA VAL A 816 -16.31 -31.56 31.12
C VAL A 816 -16.48 -30.06 30.86
N ALA A 817 -15.44 -29.29 31.13
CA ALA A 817 -15.42 -27.87 30.80
C ALA A 817 -15.44 -27.69 29.28
N VAL A 818 -16.18 -26.68 28.82
CA VAL A 818 -16.29 -26.36 27.39
C VAL A 818 -15.86 -24.93 27.12
N ASN A 819 -15.41 -24.65 25.89
CA ASN A 819 -15.21 -23.28 25.43
C ASN A 819 -16.55 -22.60 25.11
N ASP A 820 -16.52 -21.33 24.68
CA ASP A 820 -17.73 -20.55 24.37
C ASP A 820 -18.56 -21.11 23.21
N THR A 821 -17.98 -21.97 22.37
CA THR A 821 -18.69 -22.66 21.28
C THR A 821 -19.20 -24.05 21.68
N GLY A 822 -19.07 -24.42 22.96
CA GLY A 822 -19.53 -25.73 23.48
C GLY A 822 -18.59 -26.90 23.21
N LEU A 823 -17.34 -26.65 22.82
CA LEU A 823 -16.35 -27.70 22.53
C LEU A 823 -15.59 -28.11 23.81
N PRO A 824 -15.40 -29.41 24.09
CA PRO A 824 -14.70 -29.89 25.29
C PRO A 824 -13.26 -29.39 25.37
N LEU A 825 -12.87 -28.87 26.54
CA LEU A 825 -11.54 -28.35 26.80
C LEU A 825 -10.57 -29.44 27.25
N VAL A 826 -9.30 -29.31 26.83
CA VAL A 826 -8.25 -30.29 27.13
C VAL A 826 -6.93 -29.62 27.49
N THR A 827 -6.12 -30.32 28.29
CA THR A 827 -4.72 -30.00 28.56
C THR A 827 -3.84 -30.96 27.78
N PRO A 828 -2.98 -30.49 26.87
CA PRO A 828 -2.04 -31.36 26.16
C PRO A 828 -0.92 -31.84 27.10
N LEU A 829 -0.51 -33.10 26.94
CA LEU A 829 0.52 -33.76 27.75
C LEU A 829 1.70 -34.29 26.92
N GLU A 830 1.57 -34.29 25.60
CA GLU A 830 2.58 -34.76 24.66
C GLU A 830 2.25 -34.27 23.25
N PHE A 831 3.28 -33.83 22.52
CA PHE A 831 3.17 -33.38 21.13
C PHE A 831 4.05 -34.23 20.22
N LYS A 832 3.63 -34.33 18.95
CA LYS A 832 4.48 -34.79 17.85
C LYS A 832 4.49 -33.71 16.78
N GLN A 833 5.63 -33.05 16.63
CA GLN A 833 5.79 -32.05 15.59
C GLN A 833 5.98 -32.69 14.21
N LYS A 834 5.39 -32.08 13.18
CA LYS A 834 5.55 -32.45 11.78
C LYS A 834 5.77 -31.20 10.91
N PRO A 835 6.84 -31.12 10.10
CA PRO A 835 7.00 -30.02 9.17
C PRO A 835 5.94 -30.07 8.05
N VAL A 836 5.53 -28.89 7.59
CA VAL A 836 4.72 -28.71 6.39
C VAL A 836 5.64 -28.70 5.15
N SER A 837 5.08 -28.89 3.96
CA SER A 837 5.76 -28.65 2.67
C SER A 837 6.57 -27.35 2.64
N LEU A 838 7.63 -27.34 1.82
CA LEU A 838 8.59 -26.24 1.74
C LEU A 838 7.98 -24.95 1.19
N PHE A 839 8.29 -23.82 1.84
CA PHE A 839 7.96 -22.47 1.40
C PHE A 839 9.24 -21.64 1.24
N LEU A 840 9.23 -20.69 0.31
CA LEU A 840 10.37 -19.81 0.06
C LEU A 840 10.69 -18.94 1.29
N GLU A 841 9.67 -18.56 2.04
CA GLU A 841 9.73 -17.66 3.20
C GLU A 841 10.77 -18.10 4.23
N GLY A 842 10.83 -19.39 4.60
CA GLY A 842 11.81 -19.86 5.58
C GLY A 842 13.26 -19.61 5.13
N SER A 843 13.54 -19.74 3.83
CA SER A 843 14.88 -19.49 3.28
C SER A 843 15.24 -18.00 3.28
N VAL A 844 14.27 -17.12 3.04
CA VAL A 844 14.44 -15.65 3.15
C VAL A 844 14.88 -15.28 4.57
N HIS A 845 14.13 -15.72 5.57
CA HIS A 845 14.44 -15.37 6.96
C HIS A 845 15.73 -16.05 7.45
N LEU A 846 16.06 -17.24 6.94
CA LEU A 846 17.30 -17.92 7.30
C LEU A 846 18.52 -17.15 6.78
N MET A 847 18.47 -16.61 5.56
CA MET A 847 19.54 -15.77 5.00
C MET A 847 19.81 -14.52 5.85
N LYS A 848 18.78 -13.93 6.47
CA LYS A 848 18.96 -12.74 7.33
C LYS A 848 19.81 -13.01 8.57
N VAL A 849 19.76 -14.24 9.10
CA VAL A 849 20.42 -14.62 10.38
C VAL A 849 21.68 -15.44 10.16
N LYS A 850 21.69 -16.34 9.17
CA LYS A 850 22.78 -17.25 8.84
C LYS A 850 23.40 -16.85 7.49
N GLN A 851 23.92 -15.63 7.43
CA GLN A 851 24.49 -15.05 6.19
C GLN A 851 25.66 -15.88 5.65
N GLU A 852 26.40 -16.56 6.52
CA GLU A 852 27.48 -17.48 6.17
C GLU A 852 27.01 -18.68 5.33
N LEU A 853 25.71 -19.03 5.40
CA LEU A 853 25.10 -20.09 4.62
C LEU A 853 24.40 -19.56 3.35
N ALA A 854 24.43 -18.26 3.06
CA ALA A 854 23.63 -17.65 2.00
C ALA A 854 23.81 -18.33 0.63
N HIS A 855 25.05 -18.61 0.22
CA HIS A 855 25.35 -19.29 -1.04
C HIS A 855 24.78 -20.73 -1.08
N GLU A 856 24.84 -21.45 0.05
CA GLU A 856 24.25 -22.79 0.17
C GLU A 856 22.72 -22.74 0.11
N ILE A 857 22.09 -21.80 0.84
CA ILE A 857 20.64 -21.60 0.81
C ILE A 857 20.20 -21.26 -0.62
N TYR A 858 20.90 -20.36 -1.31
CA TYR A 858 20.63 -20.02 -2.70
C TYR A 858 20.63 -21.25 -3.61
N LYS A 859 21.70 -22.05 -3.55
CA LYS A 859 21.84 -23.27 -4.32
C LYS A 859 20.75 -24.29 -3.98
N ASN A 860 20.41 -24.47 -2.70
CA ASN A 860 19.41 -25.45 -2.27
C ASN A 860 18.01 -25.05 -2.75
N VAL A 861 17.64 -23.77 -2.65
CA VAL A 861 16.36 -23.25 -3.18
C VAL A 861 16.28 -23.42 -4.69
N LYS A 862 17.33 -23.04 -5.43
CA LYS A 862 17.38 -23.17 -6.90
C LYS A 862 17.30 -24.62 -7.40
N ASN A 863 17.75 -25.58 -6.59
CA ASN A 863 17.65 -27.02 -6.87
C ASN A 863 16.39 -27.68 -6.29
N SER A 864 15.48 -26.92 -5.69
CA SER A 864 14.24 -27.42 -5.09
C SER A 864 13.04 -27.25 -6.02
N LYS A 865 11.89 -27.82 -5.62
CA LYS A 865 10.62 -27.62 -6.34
C LYS A 865 9.98 -26.26 -6.10
N ILE A 866 10.62 -25.37 -5.35
CA ILE A 866 10.27 -23.95 -5.25
C ILE A 866 10.69 -23.21 -6.53
N TYR A 867 11.82 -23.57 -7.14
CA TYR A 867 12.27 -22.94 -8.38
C TYR A 867 11.43 -23.43 -9.57
N ASP A 868 10.93 -22.47 -10.34
CA ASP A 868 10.24 -22.70 -11.60
C ASP A 868 11.27 -22.73 -12.73
N GLU A 869 11.62 -23.93 -13.20
CA GLU A 869 12.66 -24.11 -14.22
C GLU A 869 12.29 -23.49 -15.59
N GLU A 870 10.99 -23.41 -15.91
CA GLU A 870 10.52 -22.90 -17.19
C GLU A 870 10.56 -21.37 -17.23
N LEU A 871 10.03 -20.74 -16.18
CA LEU A 871 9.99 -19.28 -16.08
C LEU A 871 11.28 -18.69 -15.50
N LYS A 872 12.12 -19.51 -14.86
CA LYS A 872 13.33 -19.11 -14.11
C LYS A 872 13.03 -18.15 -12.96
N MET A 873 11.95 -18.44 -12.24
CA MET A 873 11.42 -17.63 -11.14
C MET A 873 11.21 -18.49 -9.89
N TYR A 874 10.91 -17.87 -8.76
CA TYR A 874 10.76 -18.55 -7.47
C TYR A 874 9.29 -18.57 -7.04
N LYS A 875 8.73 -19.78 -6.92
CA LYS A 875 7.36 -19.97 -6.42
C LYS A 875 7.28 -19.68 -4.92
N THR A 876 6.07 -19.47 -4.44
CA THR A 876 5.81 -19.28 -3.00
C THR A 876 6.10 -20.55 -2.20
N SER A 877 5.83 -21.71 -2.81
CA SER A 877 5.98 -23.03 -2.19
C SER A 877 6.33 -24.10 -3.23
N GLU A 878 6.77 -25.25 -2.74
CA GLU A 878 6.69 -26.50 -3.48
C GLU A 878 5.23 -27.03 -3.53
N PRO A 879 4.96 -28.13 -4.25
CA PRO A 879 3.63 -28.75 -4.23
C PRO A 879 3.14 -29.14 -2.84
N ILE A 880 2.07 -28.48 -2.39
CA ILE A 880 1.41 -28.74 -1.10
C ILE A 880 0.30 -29.80 -1.20
N THR A 881 0.22 -30.54 -2.31
CA THR A 881 -0.86 -31.51 -2.57
C THR A 881 -0.94 -32.63 -1.55
N ARG A 882 0.17 -32.93 -0.85
CA ARG A 882 0.22 -33.91 0.25
C ARG A 882 -0.36 -33.40 1.57
N GLU A 883 -0.58 -32.10 1.70
CA GLU A 883 -1.09 -31.50 2.93
C GLU A 883 -2.62 -31.55 2.99
N SER A 884 -3.14 -31.54 4.22
CA SER A 884 -4.58 -31.54 4.50
C SER A 884 -5.23 -30.23 4.05
N PHE A 885 -6.51 -30.26 3.65
CA PHE A 885 -7.29 -29.03 3.46
C PHE A 885 -7.45 -28.22 4.75
N GLU A 886 -7.26 -28.84 5.93
CA GLU A 886 -7.27 -28.14 7.22
C GLU A 886 -6.17 -27.07 7.35
N ILE A 887 -5.11 -27.08 6.52
CA ILE A 887 -4.06 -26.03 6.62
C ILE A 887 -4.55 -24.65 6.17
N GLY A 888 -5.62 -24.58 5.36
CA GLY A 888 -6.22 -23.33 4.91
C GLY A 888 -6.55 -23.28 3.42
N ARG A 889 -7.02 -22.11 2.98
CA ARG A 889 -7.47 -21.83 1.60
C ARG A 889 -6.40 -22.09 0.54
N ALA A 890 -5.10 -21.94 0.86
CA ALA A 890 -4.01 -22.23 -0.07
C ALA A 890 -4.15 -23.61 -0.71
N ARG A 891 -4.51 -24.63 0.08
CA ARG A 891 -4.67 -26.01 -0.40
C ARG A 891 -5.86 -26.19 -1.36
N ALA A 892 -6.83 -25.29 -1.32
CA ALA A 892 -8.01 -25.30 -2.19
C ALA A 892 -7.77 -24.61 -3.54
N TYR A 893 -6.76 -23.76 -3.65
CA TYR A 893 -6.40 -23.13 -4.92
C TYR A 893 -5.68 -24.13 -5.84
N PRO A 894 -5.84 -24.03 -7.17
CA PRO A 894 -5.04 -24.81 -8.09
C PRO A 894 -3.55 -24.41 -7.98
N PRO A 895 -2.59 -25.34 -8.20
CA PRO A 895 -1.17 -25.03 -8.29
C PRO A 895 -0.89 -23.92 -9.30
N GLY A 896 0.03 -23.01 -9.00
CA GLY A 896 0.38 -21.87 -9.83
C GLY A 896 -0.57 -20.68 -9.73
N TRP A 897 -1.54 -20.70 -8.81
CA TRP A 897 -2.58 -19.67 -8.67
C TRP A 897 -2.59 -19.05 -7.26
N ILE A 898 -2.64 -17.71 -7.21
CA ILE A 898 -2.60 -16.90 -5.98
C ILE A 898 -1.45 -17.31 -5.05
N GLU A 899 -1.63 -17.79 -3.81
CA GLU A 899 -0.50 -18.18 -2.95
C GLU A 899 -0.10 -19.66 -3.05
N ASN A 900 -0.80 -20.48 -3.85
CA ASN A 900 -0.45 -21.90 -4.02
C ASN A 900 0.46 -22.10 -5.23
N GLU A 901 1.76 -22.34 -4.99
CA GLU A 901 2.76 -22.57 -6.05
C GLU A 901 2.85 -21.49 -7.13
N SER A 902 2.24 -20.32 -6.99
CA SER A 902 2.48 -19.21 -7.92
C SER A 902 3.80 -18.51 -7.60
N ILE A 903 4.27 -17.70 -8.53
CA ILE A 903 5.36 -16.75 -8.28
C ILE A 903 4.72 -15.52 -7.63
N TYR A 904 4.69 -15.48 -6.31
CA TYR A 904 4.15 -14.34 -5.58
C TYR A 904 5.25 -13.30 -5.41
N LEU A 905 5.17 -12.24 -6.23
CA LEU A 905 6.26 -11.28 -6.45
C LEU A 905 6.79 -10.67 -5.17
N HIS A 906 5.94 -10.46 -4.16
CA HIS A 906 6.39 -9.94 -2.87
C HIS A 906 7.42 -10.87 -2.19
N MET A 907 7.17 -12.18 -2.15
CA MET A 907 8.09 -13.13 -1.51
C MET A 907 9.33 -13.38 -2.36
N GLU A 908 9.19 -13.42 -3.69
CA GLU A 908 10.34 -13.49 -4.60
C GLU A 908 11.25 -12.27 -4.42
N TYR A 909 10.69 -11.06 -4.32
CA TYR A 909 11.51 -9.86 -4.14
C TYR A 909 12.13 -9.77 -2.76
N LYS A 910 11.49 -10.31 -1.72
CA LYS A 910 12.14 -10.50 -0.41
C LYS A 910 13.37 -11.41 -0.54
N TYR A 911 13.24 -12.51 -1.28
CA TYR A 911 14.36 -13.42 -1.53
C TYR A 911 15.50 -12.73 -2.30
N LEU A 912 15.19 -12.01 -3.38
CA LEU A 912 16.19 -11.23 -4.14
C LEU A 912 16.86 -10.16 -3.28
N LEU A 913 16.10 -9.51 -2.40
CA LEU A 913 16.64 -8.52 -1.45
C LEU A 913 17.65 -9.16 -0.50
N GLU A 914 17.40 -10.38 -0.02
CA GLU A 914 18.35 -11.06 0.87
C GLU A 914 19.59 -11.58 0.13
N LEU A 915 19.50 -11.97 -1.15
CA LEU A 915 20.70 -12.21 -1.98
C LEU A 915 21.59 -10.96 -2.04
N LEU A 916 20.97 -9.80 -2.22
CA LEU A 916 21.68 -8.52 -2.26
C LEU A 916 22.31 -8.15 -0.92
N LYS A 917 21.58 -8.29 0.19
CA LYS A 917 22.08 -8.01 1.55
C LYS A 917 23.20 -8.95 1.99
N THR A 918 23.17 -10.21 1.58
CA THR A 918 24.19 -11.22 1.91
C THR A 918 25.43 -11.16 1.01
N GLY A 919 25.45 -10.27 0.01
CA GLY A 919 26.62 -10.05 -0.84
C GLY A 919 26.72 -10.97 -2.06
N LEU A 920 25.67 -11.73 -2.37
CA LEU A 920 25.54 -12.57 -3.58
C LEU A 920 25.18 -11.71 -4.80
N TYR A 921 26.03 -10.72 -5.10
CA TYR A 921 25.77 -9.70 -6.11
C TYR A 921 25.72 -10.28 -7.53
N GLU A 922 26.59 -11.24 -7.85
CA GLU A 922 26.63 -11.86 -9.18
C GLU A 922 25.35 -12.65 -9.44
N GLU A 923 24.97 -13.50 -8.48
CA GLU A 923 23.73 -14.28 -8.51
C GLU A 923 22.52 -13.35 -8.57
N TYR A 924 22.45 -12.33 -7.72
CA TYR A 924 21.38 -11.32 -7.76
C TYR A 924 21.20 -10.74 -9.17
N TYR A 925 22.28 -10.29 -9.81
CA TYR A 925 22.20 -9.69 -11.14
C TYR A 925 21.88 -10.68 -12.26
N GLU A 926 22.19 -11.97 -12.07
CA GLU A 926 21.72 -13.05 -12.95
C GLU A 926 20.20 -13.27 -12.80
N GLU A 927 19.70 -13.32 -11.56
CA GLU A 927 18.29 -13.57 -11.26
C GLU A 927 17.40 -12.43 -11.76
N ILE A 928 17.74 -11.17 -11.48
CA ILE A 928 16.84 -10.03 -11.77
C ILE A 928 16.47 -9.90 -13.25
N ARG A 929 17.31 -10.41 -14.16
CA ARG A 929 17.04 -10.39 -15.61
C ARG A 929 15.87 -11.28 -16.02
N ASN A 930 15.50 -12.25 -15.17
CA ASN A 930 14.38 -13.16 -15.39
C ASN A 930 13.21 -12.90 -14.43
N THR A 931 13.45 -12.21 -13.30
CA THR A 931 12.45 -12.05 -12.24
C THR A 931 11.85 -10.65 -12.16
N LEU A 932 12.64 -9.58 -12.33
CA LEU A 932 12.08 -8.23 -12.22
C LEU A 932 11.25 -7.88 -13.47
N ILE A 933 10.07 -7.32 -13.22
CA ILE A 933 9.08 -6.91 -14.22
C ILE A 933 9.64 -6.18 -15.46
N PRO A 934 10.55 -5.17 -15.36
CA PRO A 934 11.03 -4.43 -16.54
C PRO A 934 11.85 -5.26 -17.53
N PHE A 935 12.29 -6.47 -17.15
CA PHE A 935 13.02 -7.39 -18.04
C PHE A 935 12.13 -8.49 -18.62
N LEU A 936 10.86 -8.58 -18.19
CA LEU A 936 9.92 -9.56 -18.72
C LEU A 936 9.42 -9.15 -20.11
N LYS A 937 8.96 -10.15 -20.87
CA LYS A 937 8.31 -9.91 -22.17
C LYS A 937 6.86 -9.48 -21.95
N PRO A 938 6.43 -8.31 -22.47
CA PRO A 938 5.07 -7.82 -22.25
C PRO A 938 3.99 -8.75 -22.82
N GLU A 939 4.28 -9.51 -23.88
CA GLU A 939 3.36 -10.48 -24.49
C GLU A 939 3.04 -11.66 -23.55
N ILE A 940 4.01 -12.02 -22.71
CA ILE A 940 3.89 -13.09 -21.72
C ILE A 940 3.25 -12.54 -20.45
N TYR A 941 3.82 -11.45 -19.90
CA TYR A 941 3.34 -10.79 -18.69
C TYR A 941 1.89 -10.29 -18.82
N GLY A 942 1.50 -9.87 -20.03
CA GLY A 942 0.13 -9.56 -20.42
C GLY A 942 -0.38 -8.19 -19.97
N ARG A 943 0.50 -7.35 -19.41
CA ARG A 943 0.24 -5.98 -18.92
C ARG A 943 1.53 -5.14 -18.99
N SER A 944 1.47 -3.88 -18.55
CA SER A 944 2.61 -2.96 -18.57
C SER A 944 3.81 -3.50 -17.79
N ILE A 945 4.98 -3.61 -18.43
CA ILE A 945 6.24 -4.00 -17.77
C ILE A 945 6.85 -2.90 -16.88
N LEU A 946 6.09 -1.83 -16.63
CA LEU A 946 6.42 -0.79 -15.64
C LEU A 946 5.61 -0.98 -14.35
N GLU A 947 4.56 -1.79 -14.37
CA GLU A 947 3.63 -1.96 -13.24
C GLU A 947 3.78 -3.35 -12.63
N ASN A 948 3.95 -3.40 -11.30
CA ASN A 948 3.96 -4.68 -10.58
C ASN A 948 2.61 -5.39 -10.63
N SER A 949 2.61 -6.69 -10.33
CA SER A 949 1.42 -7.47 -10.00
C SER A 949 1.58 -8.10 -8.60
N SER A 950 0.55 -8.70 -8.00
CA SER A 950 0.75 -9.47 -6.76
C SER A 950 1.47 -10.78 -7.06
N PHE A 951 1.02 -11.48 -8.10
CA PHE A 951 1.57 -12.76 -8.48
C PHE A 951 1.64 -12.92 -10.00
N ILE A 952 2.49 -13.85 -10.41
CA ILE A 952 2.64 -14.36 -11.77
C ILE A 952 2.28 -15.85 -11.75
N VAL A 953 1.49 -16.27 -12.74
CA VAL A 953 1.10 -17.68 -12.88
C VAL A 953 2.32 -18.51 -13.24
N SER A 954 2.66 -19.49 -12.41
CA SER A 954 3.82 -20.35 -12.60
C SER A 954 3.56 -21.47 -13.62
N SER A 955 4.60 -22.19 -14.02
CA SER A 955 4.51 -23.37 -14.89
C SER A 955 3.77 -24.55 -14.24
N ALA A 956 3.49 -24.48 -12.94
CA ALA A 956 2.67 -25.47 -12.24
C ALA A 956 1.18 -25.38 -12.59
N PHE A 957 0.72 -24.26 -13.15
CA PHE A 957 -0.69 -24.09 -13.51
C PHE A 957 -1.08 -25.00 -14.69
N PRO A 958 -2.25 -25.66 -14.69
CA PRO A 958 -2.61 -26.60 -15.77
C PRO A 958 -2.72 -25.98 -17.17
N GLU A 959 -3.02 -24.68 -17.27
CA GLU A 959 -3.19 -23.98 -18.55
C GLU A 959 -1.92 -23.20 -18.93
N SER A 960 -1.16 -23.75 -19.89
CA SER A 960 0.14 -23.18 -20.34
C SER A 960 0.05 -21.78 -20.93
N GLU A 961 -1.10 -21.41 -21.50
CA GLU A 961 -1.33 -20.08 -22.09
C GLU A 961 -1.31 -18.95 -21.05
N LEU A 962 -1.46 -19.30 -19.76
CA LEU A 962 -1.40 -18.36 -18.64
C LEU A 962 -0.02 -18.27 -18.00
N HIS A 963 0.91 -19.19 -18.28
CA HIS A 963 2.24 -19.19 -17.67
C HIS A 963 2.95 -17.86 -17.93
N GLY A 964 3.50 -17.27 -16.86
CA GLY A 964 4.15 -15.96 -16.89
C GLY A 964 3.21 -14.75 -16.88
N ARG A 965 1.88 -14.93 -16.86
CA ARG A 965 0.92 -13.82 -16.81
C ARG A 965 0.80 -13.24 -15.40
N GLY A 966 0.85 -11.91 -15.29
CA GLY A 966 0.66 -11.19 -14.02
C GLY A 966 -0.82 -10.99 -13.66
N PHE A 967 -1.13 -10.98 -12.35
CA PHE A 967 -2.47 -10.74 -11.77
C PHE A 967 -2.43 -9.87 -10.51
N GLN A 968 -3.52 -9.16 -10.29
CA GLN A 968 -3.76 -8.15 -9.25
C GLN A 968 -2.77 -6.98 -9.37
N PRO A 969 -3.13 -5.89 -10.06
CA PRO A 969 -2.19 -4.85 -10.46
C PRO A 969 -1.64 -4.02 -9.27
N ARG A 970 -0.41 -3.55 -9.45
CA ARG A 970 0.28 -2.45 -8.76
C ARG A 970 0.50 -2.56 -7.26
N LEU A 971 -0.55 -2.50 -6.44
CA LEU A 971 -0.47 -2.31 -4.98
C LEU A 971 0.01 -3.55 -4.20
N THR A 972 1.20 -4.04 -4.52
CA THR A 972 1.85 -5.23 -3.95
C THR A 972 3.01 -4.85 -3.03
N GLY A 973 3.39 -5.76 -2.12
CA GLY A 973 4.54 -5.57 -1.22
C GLY A 973 5.87 -5.57 -1.97
N ALA A 974 5.91 -6.12 -3.18
CA ALA A 974 7.08 -6.10 -4.05
C ALA A 974 7.62 -4.68 -4.28
N SER A 975 6.75 -3.66 -4.30
CA SER A 975 7.17 -2.27 -4.45
C SER A 975 8.07 -1.80 -3.31
N ALA A 976 7.74 -2.15 -2.06
CA ALA A 976 8.56 -1.81 -0.90
C ALA A 976 9.90 -2.56 -0.89
N GLU A 977 9.93 -3.80 -1.41
CA GLU A 977 11.17 -4.58 -1.53
C GLU A 977 12.08 -4.03 -2.63
N LEU A 978 11.53 -3.64 -3.79
CA LEU A 978 12.31 -3.00 -4.86
C LEU A 978 12.91 -1.67 -4.40
N ILE A 979 12.15 -0.83 -3.71
CA ILE A 979 12.68 0.42 -3.16
C ILE A 979 13.89 0.13 -2.26
N ASN A 980 13.81 -0.90 -1.43
CA ASN A 980 14.92 -1.29 -0.56
C ASN A 980 16.11 -1.85 -1.36
N MET A 981 15.87 -2.67 -2.39
CA MET A 981 16.93 -3.14 -3.29
C MET A 981 17.61 -1.95 -3.97
N TRP A 982 16.84 -0.96 -4.42
CA TRP A 982 17.35 0.22 -5.10
C TRP A 982 18.20 1.10 -4.18
N THR A 983 17.79 1.34 -2.92
CA THR A 983 18.62 2.11 -1.97
C THR A 983 19.96 1.40 -1.74
N LEU A 984 19.96 0.06 -1.64
CA LEU A 984 21.16 -0.76 -1.48
C LEU A 984 22.08 -0.72 -2.71
N ILE A 985 21.57 -0.90 -3.93
CA ILE A 985 22.43 -0.90 -5.13
C ILE A 985 22.98 0.49 -5.44
N THR A 986 22.25 1.56 -5.08
CA THR A 986 22.65 2.95 -5.40
C THR A 986 23.55 3.57 -4.34
N ALA A 987 23.23 3.42 -3.05
CA ALA A 987 23.95 4.08 -1.96
C ALA A 987 24.72 3.12 -1.03
N GLY A 988 24.34 1.85 -0.99
CA GLY A 988 24.84 0.87 -0.02
C GLY A 988 23.96 0.78 1.24
N GLU A 989 24.31 -0.13 2.15
CA GLU A 989 23.50 -0.45 3.33
C GLU A 989 23.54 0.61 4.43
N GLN A 990 24.72 1.18 4.68
CA GLN A 990 24.94 2.18 5.74
C GLN A 990 25.64 3.41 5.15
N PRO A 991 24.94 4.21 4.33
CA PRO A 991 25.54 5.38 3.71
C PRO A 991 26.00 6.41 4.75
N PHE A 992 25.34 6.46 5.91
CA PHE A 992 25.80 7.21 7.08
C PHE A 992 26.29 6.25 8.16
N PHE A 993 27.38 6.63 8.84
CA PHE A 993 27.93 5.86 9.96
C PHE A 993 28.66 6.77 10.95
N VAL A 994 28.88 6.28 12.16
CA VAL A 994 29.70 6.94 13.18
C VAL A 994 31.08 6.30 13.16
N ASP A 995 32.13 7.10 12.99
CA ASP A 995 33.51 6.61 12.97
C ASP A 995 34.06 6.33 14.39
N GLU A 996 35.27 5.81 14.48
CA GLU A 996 35.96 5.50 15.74
C GLU A 996 36.14 6.72 16.67
N THR A 997 36.02 7.94 16.14
CA THR A 997 36.10 9.18 16.92
C THR A 997 34.74 9.67 17.43
N GLY A 998 33.66 8.94 17.14
CA GLY A 998 32.29 9.34 17.47
C GLY A 998 31.70 10.35 16.49
N SER A 999 32.35 10.63 15.35
CA SER A 999 31.91 11.63 14.38
C SER A 999 31.07 11.00 13.27
N LEU A 1000 29.99 11.67 12.87
CA LEU A 1000 29.19 11.26 11.71
C LEU A 1000 30.01 11.34 10.42
N ARG A 1001 29.91 10.33 9.57
CA ARG A 1001 30.50 10.25 8.25
C ARG A 1001 29.47 9.80 7.23
N LEU A 1002 29.75 10.11 5.96
CA LEU A 1002 29.00 9.57 4.83
C LEU A 1002 29.94 8.86 3.86
N LYS A 1003 29.56 7.69 3.38
CA LYS A 1003 30.28 6.94 2.35
C LYS A 1003 29.27 6.24 1.45
N LEU A 1004 29.29 6.58 0.17
CA LEU A 1004 28.48 5.89 -0.83
C LEU A 1004 29.19 4.60 -1.28
N GLU A 1005 28.46 3.49 -1.30
CA GLU A 1005 29.01 2.18 -1.68
C GLU A 1005 28.09 1.46 -2.69
N PRO A 1006 27.98 1.99 -3.93
CA PRO A 1006 27.11 1.39 -4.93
C PRO A 1006 27.48 -0.07 -5.20
N LYS A 1007 26.48 -0.87 -5.58
CA LYS A 1007 26.61 -2.28 -5.98
C LYS A 1007 26.08 -2.47 -7.40
N LEU A 1008 26.50 -1.63 -8.34
CA LEU A 1008 26.04 -1.58 -9.73
C LEU A 1008 26.89 -2.48 -10.64
N PRO A 1009 26.28 -3.20 -11.60
CA PRO A 1009 26.98 -3.93 -12.63
C PRO A 1009 27.34 -2.99 -13.79
N ASP A 1010 28.34 -3.38 -14.57
CA ASP A 1010 28.86 -2.67 -15.75
C ASP A 1010 27.78 -2.26 -16.76
N TRP A 1011 26.78 -3.13 -16.94
CA TRP A 1011 25.75 -2.98 -17.94
C TRP A 1011 24.71 -1.93 -17.58
N LEU A 1012 24.62 -1.45 -16.32
CA LEU A 1012 23.72 -0.35 -15.95
C LEU A 1012 24.30 1.05 -16.22
N PHE A 1013 25.61 1.17 -16.45
CA PHE A 1013 26.20 2.47 -16.80
C PHE A 1013 25.82 2.86 -18.24
N THR A 1014 25.45 4.13 -18.44
CA THR A 1014 25.03 4.69 -19.73
C THR A 1014 26.05 4.42 -20.84
N GLU A 1015 25.57 4.17 -22.04
CA GLU A 1015 26.46 3.86 -23.19
C GLU A 1015 26.80 5.09 -24.03
N LYS A 1016 26.00 6.14 -23.88
CA LYS A 1016 26.08 7.43 -24.55
C LYS A 1016 25.59 8.51 -23.60
N GLU A 1017 25.75 9.77 -24.01
CA GLU A 1017 25.14 10.89 -23.30
C GLU A 1017 23.61 10.77 -23.33
N GLU A 1018 22.99 11.04 -22.19
CA GLU A 1018 21.54 10.96 -22.00
C GLU A 1018 21.03 12.31 -21.47
N ILE A 1019 19.95 12.81 -22.05
CA ILE A 1019 19.24 14.01 -21.58
C ILE A 1019 17.98 13.56 -20.88
N CYS A 1020 17.75 14.05 -19.67
CA CYS A 1020 16.61 13.67 -18.84
C CYS A 1020 16.07 14.86 -18.06
N MET A 1021 14.83 14.75 -17.58
CA MET A 1021 14.19 15.77 -16.76
C MET A 1021 14.06 15.27 -15.32
N THR A 1022 14.24 16.16 -14.35
CA THR A 1022 13.98 15.92 -12.92
C THR A 1022 13.39 17.17 -12.29
N TYR A 1023 13.00 17.11 -11.02
CA TYR A 1023 12.46 18.23 -10.27
C TYR A 1023 13.40 18.66 -9.15
N THR A 1024 13.52 19.97 -8.96
CA THR A 1024 14.18 20.55 -7.79
C THR A 1024 13.30 20.38 -6.55
N ASN A 1025 13.87 20.62 -5.36
CA ASN A 1025 13.11 20.62 -4.10
C ASN A 1025 11.99 21.68 -4.04
N LYS A 1026 11.94 22.61 -5.00
CA LYS A 1026 10.87 23.61 -5.15
C LYS A 1026 9.82 23.21 -6.19
N GLY A 1027 9.92 22.00 -6.74
CA GLY A 1027 9.06 21.50 -7.82
C GLY A 1027 9.36 22.11 -9.18
N GLU A 1028 10.53 22.74 -9.38
CA GLU A 1028 10.90 23.29 -10.69
C GLU A 1028 11.47 22.17 -11.57
N LYS A 1029 10.92 22.01 -12.78
CA LYS A 1029 11.41 21.02 -13.75
C LYS A 1029 12.74 21.51 -14.35
N ILE A 1030 13.77 20.68 -14.27
CA ILE A 1030 15.12 20.97 -14.79
C ILE A 1030 15.60 19.87 -15.72
N GLU A 1031 16.37 20.26 -16.72
CA GLU A 1031 17.06 19.34 -17.63
C GLU A 1031 18.44 18.95 -17.04
N LEU A 1032 18.78 17.67 -17.14
CA LEU A 1032 20.07 17.11 -16.74
C LEU A 1032 20.69 16.34 -17.91
N THR A 1033 21.95 16.68 -18.20
CA THR A 1033 22.82 15.90 -19.08
C THR A 1033 23.63 14.91 -18.26
N ILE A 1034 23.41 13.62 -18.50
CA ILE A 1034 24.17 12.51 -17.90
C ILE A 1034 25.18 12.02 -18.95
N PRO A 1035 26.49 12.13 -18.68
CA PRO A 1035 27.50 11.69 -19.64
C PRO A 1035 27.43 10.19 -19.91
N LYS A 1036 28.16 9.76 -20.94
CA LYS A 1036 28.46 8.35 -21.18
C LYS A 1036 29.20 7.74 -19.96
N ASN A 1037 29.04 6.43 -19.77
CA ASN A 1037 29.68 5.63 -18.72
C ASN A 1037 29.31 6.09 -17.29
N CYS A 1038 28.09 6.61 -17.13
CA CYS A 1038 27.60 7.12 -15.86
C CYS A 1038 26.34 6.37 -15.38
N PHE A 1039 26.05 6.48 -14.09
CA PHE A 1039 24.76 6.12 -13.51
C PHE A 1039 24.32 7.28 -12.63
N ALA A 1040 23.07 7.71 -12.74
CA ALA A 1040 22.56 8.81 -11.93
C ALA A 1040 21.31 8.42 -11.13
N PHE A 1041 21.19 8.95 -9.93
CA PHE A 1041 20.02 8.75 -9.08
C PHE A 1041 19.80 9.93 -8.13
N LYS A 1042 18.63 10.00 -7.49
CA LYS A 1042 18.36 11.00 -6.46
C LYS A 1042 18.54 10.45 -5.05
N PHE A 1043 19.58 10.92 -4.36
CA PHE A 1043 19.87 10.57 -2.98
C PHE A 1043 19.06 11.44 -2.00
N LEU A 1044 18.44 10.76 -1.04
CA LEU A 1044 17.57 11.34 -0.01
C LEU A 1044 16.44 12.25 -0.55
N GLY A 1045 15.88 11.89 -1.71
CA GLY A 1045 14.81 12.65 -2.36
C GLY A 1045 15.18 14.06 -2.83
N LYS A 1046 16.44 14.50 -2.67
CA LYS A 1046 16.86 15.91 -2.86
C LYS A 1046 18.14 16.10 -3.66
N THR A 1047 19.11 15.20 -3.54
CA THR A 1047 20.46 15.41 -4.08
C THR A 1047 20.69 14.53 -5.30
N ILE A 1048 21.02 15.11 -6.45
CA ILE A 1048 21.38 14.31 -7.64
C ILE A 1048 22.79 13.76 -7.47
N VAL A 1049 22.93 12.43 -7.52
CA VAL A 1049 24.23 11.76 -7.49
C VAL A 1049 24.52 11.20 -8.87
N ILE A 1050 25.72 11.44 -9.39
CA ILE A 1050 26.20 10.89 -10.66
C ILE A 1050 27.49 10.12 -10.37
N TYR A 1051 27.47 8.81 -10.63
CA TYR A 1051 28.65 7.96 -10.63
C TYR A 1051 29.31 8.00 -12.00
N HIS A 1052 30.56 8.47 -12.05
CA HIS A 1052 31.40 8.51 -13.26
C HIS A 1052 32.31 7.29 -13.27
N ASN A 1053 32.17 6.40 -14.26
CA ASN A 1053 32.90 5.13 -14.32
C ASN A 1053 33.49 4.90 -15.71
N ASP A 1054 34.57 5.59 -16.05
CA ASP A 1054 35.16 5.60 -17.39
C ASP A 1054 35.47 4.21 -17.96
N ARG A 1055 35.76 3.24 -17.07
CA ARG A 1055 36.09 1.86 -17.43
C ARG A 1055 34.88 0.93 -17.48
N ARG A 1056 33.67 1.40 -17.13
CA ARG A 1056 32.44 0.61 -16.96
C ARG A 1056 32.69 -0.68 -16.19
N LYS A 1057 33.42 -0.61 -15.08
CA LYS A 1057 33.62 -1.80 -14.22
C LYS A 1057 32.43 -1.99 -13.28
N ASN A 1058 32.16 -3.24 -12.88
CA ASN A 1058 31.27 -3.51 -11.74
C ASN A 1058 31.76 -2.73 -10.50
N THR A 1059 30.85 -2.26 -9.65
CA THR A 1059 31.20 -1.64 -8.36
C THR A 1059 31.17 -2.63 -7.19
N PHE A 1060 31.07 -3.93 -7.50
CA PHE A 1060 31.18 -5.07 -6.61
C PHE A 1060 32.16 -6.11 -7.20
N GLY A 1061 32.55 -7.11 -6.41
CA GLY A 1061 33.57 -8.11 -6.77
C GLY A 1061 35.01 -7.68 -6.43
N GLU A 1062 35.98 -8.53 -6.77
CA GLU A 1062 37.41 -8.32 -6.46
C GLU A 1062 38.00 -7.12 -7.23
N ASP A 1063 37.73 -7.05 -8.53
CA ASP A 1063 38.24 -6.01 -9.46
C ASP A 1063 37.36 -4.75 -9.53
N LYS A 1064 36.55 -4.51 -8.49
CA LYS A 1064 35.52 -3.46 -8.48
C LYS A 1064 36.05 -2.05 -8.64
N ALA A 1065 35.29 -1.21 -9.35
CA ALA A 1065 35.49 0.23 -9.37
C ALA A 1065 35.23 0.81 -7.97
N LYS A 1066 36.11 1.71 -7.52
CA LYS A 1066 35.97 2.36 -6.19
C LYS A 1066 35.94 3.86 -6.31
N ILE A 1067 35.16 4.51 -5.45
CA ILE A 1067 35.10 5.97 -5.40
C ILE A 1067 36.46 6.49 -4.94
N THR A 1068 37.03 7.40 -5.70
CA THR A 1068 38.33 8.01 -5.40
C THR A 1068 38.21 9.43 -4.88
N HIS A 1069 37.19 10.17 -5.34
CA HIS A 1069 36.89 11.52 -4.92
C HIS A 1069 35.45 11.91 -5.29
N TYR A 1070 35.00 13.01 -4.68
CA TYR A 1070 33.71 13.64 -4.93
C TYR A 1070 33.88 15.09 -5.38
N THR A 1071 32.98 15.55 -6.25
CA THR A 1071 32.72 16.98 -6.48
C THR A 1071 31.29 17.28 -6.04
N LEU A 1072 31.12 18.28 -5.18
CA LEU A 1072 29.85 18.64 -4.55
C LEU A 1072 29.42 20.02 -5.03
N LYS A 1073 28.14 20.21 -5.32
CA LYS A 1073 27.54 21.51 -5.66
C LYS A 1073 26.49 21.89 -4.62
N TYR A 1074 26.69 23.03 -3.98
CA TYR A 1074 25.77 23.59 -2.99
C TYR A 1074 24.60 24.33 -3.65
N THR A 1075 23.54 24.55 -2.87
CA THR A 1075 22.36 25.36 -3.27
C THR A 1075 22.71 26.80 -3.62
N ASP A 1076 23.77 27.36 -3.03
CA ASP A 1076 24.28 28.70 -3.34
C ASP A 1076 25.18 28.75 -4.60
N GLY A 1077 25.34 27.62 -5.28
CA GLY A 1077 26.16 27.46 -6.49
C GLY A 1077 27.64 27.18 -6.23
N LYS A 1078 28.13 27.21 -4.97
CA LYS A 1078 29.52 26.87 -4.66
C LYS A 1078 29.80 25.40 -4.94
N THR A 1079 30.99 25.14 -5.47
CA THR A 1079 31.48 23.77 -5.70
C THR A 1079 32.67 23.47 -4.80
N CYS A 1080 32.76 22.25 -4.28
CA CYS A 1080 33.95 21.80 -3.56
C CYS A 1080 34.34 20.37 -3.94
N ARG A 1081 35.64 20.10 -3.97
CA ARG A 1081 36.21 18.77 -4.20
C ARG A 1081 36.63 18.15 -2.88
N LYS A 1082 36.39 16.84 -2.73
CA LYS A 1082 36.84 16.04 -1.59
C LYS A 1082 37.48 14.75 -2.09
N ASP A 1083 38.78 14.60 -1.83
CA ASP A 1083 39.50 13.38 -2.14
C ASP A 1083 39.21 12.29 -1.08
N GLY A 1084 39.25 11.03 -1.51
CA GLY A 1084 38.85 9.88 -0.71
C GLY A 1084 37.40 9.46 -0.97
N ASN A 1085 37.00 8.35 -0.35
CA ASN A 1085 35.68 7.75 -0.48
C ASN A 1085 34.71 8.12 0.66
N THR A 1086 35.16 8.87 1.66
CA THR A 1086 34.36 9.24 2.84
C THR A 1086 34.25 10.76 2.96
N LEU A 1087 33.03 11.24 3.19
CA LEU A 1087 32.70 12.64 3.44
C LEU A 1087 32.63 12.93 4.95
N PRO A 1088 33.17 14.07 5.42
CA PRO A 1088 33.19 14.44 6.83
C PRO A 1088 31.80 14.90 7.33
N GLU A 1089 31.65 14.93 8.65
CA GLU A 1089 30.42 15.27 9.37
C GLU A 1089 29.67 16.49 8.83
N LYS A 1090 30.37 17.61 8.63
CA LYS A 1090 29.74 18.83 8.10
C LYS A 1090 29.04 18.57 6.76
N ILE A 1091 29.72 17.88 5.84
CA ILE A 1091 29.18 17.58 4.52
C ILE A 1091 28.05 16.55 4.60
N ALA A 1092 28.20 15.52 5.44
CA ALA A 1092 27.13 14.55 5.69
C ALA A 1092 25.85 15.25 6.18
N ASN A 1093 25.99 16.21 7.11
CA ASN A 1093 24.89 17.04 7.60
C ASN A 1093 24.31 17.97 6.53
N ASP A 1094 25.16 18.63 5.73
CA ASP A 1094 24.73 19.49 4.63
C ASP A 1094 23.89 18.70 3.60
N ILE A 1095 24.27 17.45 3.31
CA ILE A 1095 23.51 16.53 2.44
C ILE A 1095 22.16 16.18 3.07
N ARG A 1096 22.11 15.74 4.33
CA ARG A 1096 20.83 15.42 5.02
C ARG A 1096 19.86 16.62 5.04
N LYS A 1097 20.41 17.83 5.17
CA LYS A 1097 19.64 19.10 5.16
C LYS A 1097 19.27 19.58 3.75
N GLY A 1098 19.68 18.88 2.69
CA GLY A 1098 19.41 19.26 1.30
C GLY A 1098 20.13 20.54 0.84
N GLN A 1099 21.27 20.88 1.48
CA GLN A 1099 22.08 22.05 1.11
C GLN A 1099 23.02 21.77 -0.05
N ILE A 1100 23.24 20.49 -0.38
CA ILE A 1100 23.97 20.04 -1.57
C ILE A 1100 22.95 19.54 -2.58
N THR A 1101 23.02 20.07 -3.81
CA THR A 1101 22.08 19.76 -4.89
C THR A 1101 22.61 18.68 -5.84
N ARG A 1102 23.94 18.55 -5.93
CA ARG A 1102 24.59 17.56 -6.81
C ARG A 1102 25.88 17.00 -6.21
N ILE A 1103 26.10 15.71 -6.41
CA ILE A 1103 27.33 14.96 -6.07
C ILE A 1103 27.80 14.23 -7.33
N ASP A 1104 28.98 14.55 -7.82
CA ASP A 1104 29.68 13.76 -8.83
C ASP A 1104 30.73 12.88 -8.13
N ALA A 1105 30.52 11.57 -8.14
CA ALA A 1105 31.38 10.58 -7.51
C ALA A 1105 32.17 9.80 -8.59
N PHE A 1106 33.50 9.86 -8.52
CA PHE A 1106 34.37 9.31 -9.58
C PHE A 1106 34.92 7.93 -9.19
N LEU A 1107 34.60 6.92 -10.01
CA LEU A 1107 34.96 5.51 -9.86
C LEU A 1107 36.16 5.15 -10.77
N HIS A 1108 37.18 4.47 -10.23
CA HIS A 1108 38.40 4.07 -10.98
C HIS A 1108 38.77 2.59 -10.82
#